data_AF-A0A497DAT4-F1
#
_entry.id   AF-A0A497DAT4-F1
#
_cell.length_a   1.000
_cell.length_b   1.000
_cell.length_c   1.000
_cell.angle_alpha   90.00
_cell.angle_beta   90.00
_cell.angle_gamma   90.00
#
_symmetry.space_group_name_H-M   'P 1'
#
loop_
_entity.id
_entity.type
_entity.pdbx_description
1 polymer ?
#
loop_
_entity_poly.entity_id
_entity_poly.type
_entity_poly.pdbx_seq_one_letter_code
_entity_poly.pdbx_strand_id
1 'polypeptide(L)'
;MILELLKKIWPFSSFGQISLALLLICVVSGILLAVPYDVNDAYASISLMMLINPAAILFRNMHYWSANFFLVFSLIHIWDHFSAKAGIKLKSGIWLRLSIGVLIILLAMLTGFLLKADADSLQARRILNDLVGGIPFIGSLLSASLLGISDSLQVIYVHHIATFTLFIVIIIMEHHKTIWPGLKETIWVTAFVLVLSFLFVAPLHDNLNPVIKGPWYFVGLQEILHWLSTPQVSLLIVLLFILLIFLVPYGSPRNQFVTKRALLILTIIYLLLTLTGYFFRGPNWKFITPANSDYSHYIYNPFHSNGFAFTDYQETNRVNTSPEVFGRKEGCLACHQDVKGLSASHNPEALGCYSCHGGDPFTMNKNTAHKNMELIPGNLTTAERSCGTTACHPEIVSRINTGLMATLSGMISVDRYVFDEQDSPDELTTIHHLGNSAADEHLRNLCVRCHLGNQKTETGPVNESSRGGGCLACHLNYGDKSLTAYHQHKNNDQDTTYLSFHPSVDLQVTDEHCFGCHSRSGRISTNFEGWHETTLTAEETDGSSNYRIVEGYRVFRKQEADVHHTGGMECIDCHNSYELMGDGTLYPHEEQQTDIQCSDCHYSDKPNTLVLCEFDQESAIINSLRFSRADGKKYLSTAKRKRPLINTFIRNDSAFLITKNSKQTKYMKPPASVCSRGEAHNDLSCNSCHAAWAPSCIGCHNAYDDHEPGYDMLRNDFITGSWVEYVGEYQAHAPALGYRENGVVKTVIPVVPGMILTIDKHSYDHSYEDTVLFHRLYAPAVPHTTQTKGRSCTSCHNNPVALGYGQGELTYTANEQGGIWTFNPKYKNSPYDGLPEDAWTGFLQERSGKVSTRSDVRPFTLEEQKKILTIGACLTCHNESSEIMKESLFDYQKVLDSRKEQCILPFKK
;
A
#
# COMPACT_ATOMS: atom_id res chain seq x y z
N MET A 1 -42.79 22.94 -16.96
CA MET A 1 -42.05 22.50 -18.16
C MET A 1 -41.89 20.97 -18.21
N ILE A 2 -41.15 20.33 -17.28
CA ILE A 2 -40.98 18.85 -17.26
C ILE A 2 -42.32 18.09 -17.11
N LEU A 3 -43.20 18.56 -16.22
CA LEU A 3 -44.55 18.00 -16.01
C LEU A 3 -45.45 18.07 -17.25
N GLU A 4 -45.32 19.12 -18.07
CA GLU A 4 -46.06 19.22 -19.34
C GLU A 4 -45.41 18.39 -20.45
N LEU A 5 -44.09 18.23 -20.42
CA LEU A 5 -43.36 17.35 -21.32
C LEU A 5 -43.76 15.88 -21.11
N LEU A 6 -43.84 15.43 -19.86
CA LEU A 6 -44.26 14.07 -19.50
C LEU A 6 -45.71 13.78 -19.91
N LYS A 7 -46.62 14.76 -19.76
CA LYS A 7 -48.02 14.64 -20.23
C LYS A 7 -48.15 14.62 -21.76
N LYS A 8 -47.20 15.20 -22.49
CA LYS A 8 -47.15 15.14 -23.97
C LYS A 8 -46.55 13.85 -24.51
N ILE A 9 -45.57 13.29 -23.80
CA ILE A 9 -44.85 12.08 -24.21
C ILE A 9 -45.65 10.81 -23.85
N TRP A 10 -46.49 10.87 -22.81
CA TRP A 10 -47.16 9.69 -22.28
C TRP A 10 -48.67 9.90 -22.07
N PRO A 11 -49.56 9.10 -22.70
CA PRO A 11 -50.99 9.26 -22.58
C PRO A 11 -51.51 8.61 -21.29
N PHE A 12 -51.21 9.21 -20.15
CA PHE A 12 -51.70 8.75 -18.85
C PHE A 12 -52.87 9.60 -18.35
N SER A 13 -53.84 8.96 -17.68
CA SER A 13 -54.98 9.64 -17.06
C SER A 13 -54.61 10.48 -15.83
N SER A 14 -53.72 10.01 -14.94
CA SER A 14 -53.19 10.77 -13.78
C SER A 14 -51.94 10.15 -13.17
N PHE A 15 -51.15 10.92 -12.39
CA PHE A 15 -50.00 10.40 -11.63
C PHE A 15 -50.39 9.37 -10.55
N GLY A 16 -51.62 9.46 -10.02
CA GLY A 16 -52.14 8.45 -9.08
C GLY A 16 -52.34 7.10 -9.75
N GLN A 17 -52.80 7.08 -11.01
CA GLN A 17 -52.97 5.85 -11.80
C GLN A 17 -51.63 5.19 -12.15
N ILE A 18 -50.60 6.00 -12.44
CA ILE A 18 -49.22 5.50 -12.63
C ILE A 18 -48.70 4.89 -11.32
N SER A 19 -48.87 5.58 -10.21
CA SER A 19 -48.45 5.09 -8.88
C SER A 19 -49.14 3.78 -8.51
N LEU A 20 -50.44 3.65 -8.81
CA LEU A 20 -51.20 2.42 -8.59
C LEU A 20 -50.69 1.26 -9.47
N ALA A 21 -50.38 1.52 -10.75
CA ALA A 21 -49.78 0.51 -11.63
C ALA A 21 -48.39 0.06 -11.14
N LEU A 22 -47.55 1.00 -10.68
CA LEU A 22 -46.24 0.70 -10.11
C LEU A 22 -46.35 -0.14 -8.84
N LEU A 23 -47.28 0.19 -7.93
CA LEU A 23 -47.54 -0.60 -6.73
C LEU A 23 -47.99 -2.02 -7.09
N LEU A 24 -48.90 -2.18 -8.06
CA LEU A 24 -49.35 -3.49 -8.51
C LEU A 24 -48.18 -4.34 -9.02
N ILE A 25 -47.31 -3.77 -9.86
CA ILE A 25 -46.10 -4.45 -10.35
C ILE A 25 -45.18 -4.82 -9.18
N CYS A 26 -44.98 -3.92 -8.21
CA CYS A 26 -44.14 -4.14 -7.04
C CYS A 26 -44.67 -5.30 -6.17
N VAL A 27 -45.97 -5.33 -5.87
CA VAL A 27 -46.61 -6.41 -5.09
C VAL A 27 -46.50 -7.75 -5.82
N VAL A 28 -46.83 -7.80 -7.12
CA VAL A 28 -46.78 -9.05 -7.90
C VAL A 28 -45.35 -9.58 -7.99
N SER A 29 -44.39 -8.72 -8.32
CA SER A 29 -42.98 -9.11 -8.34
C SER A 29 -42.47 -9.53 -6.96
N GLY A 30 -42.91 -8.87 -5.89
CA GLY A 30 -42.56 -9.22 -4.50
C GLY A 30 -43.07 -10.59 -4.08
N ILE A 31 -44.31 -10.96 -4.45
CA ILE A 31 -44.85 -12.30 -4.21
C ILE A 31 -44.00 -13.37 -4.91
N LEU A 32 -43.57 -13.10 -6.14
CA LEU A 32 -42.73 -14.03 -6.90
C LEU A 32 -41.32 -14.16 -6.31
N LEU A 33 -40.78 -13.10 -5.71
CA LEU A 33 -39.49 -13.10 -5.02
C LEU A 33 -39.55 -13.74 -3.63
N ALA A 34 -40.70 -13.72 -2.97
CA ALA A 34 -40.87 -14.35 -1.67
C ALA A 34 -40.71 -15.87 -1.71
N VAL A 35 -40.81 -16.50 -2.89
CA VAL A 35 -40.63 -17.94 -3.08
C VAL A 35 -39.15 -18.38 -3.01
N PRO A 36 -38.22 -17.77 -3.80
CA PRO A 36 -36.79 -18.12 -3.73
C PRO A 36 -36.02 -17.44 -2.58
N TYR A 37 -36.60 -16.46 -1.88
CA TYR A 37 -35.93 -15.74 -0.80
C TYR A 37 -35.95 -16.53 0.52
N ASP A 38 -34.79 -16.66 1.17
CA ASP A 38 -34.67 -17.22 2.53
C ASP A 38 -34.33 -16.10 3.52
N VAL A 39 -35.21 -15.88 4.49
CA VAL A 39 -35.05 -14.84 5.52
C VAL A 39 -33.96 -15.18 6.56
N ASN A 40 -33.64 -16.47 6.73
CA ASN A 40 -32.57 -16.88 7.63
C ASN A 40 -31.19 -16.68 6.99
N ASP A 41 -31.14 -16.73 5.66
CA ASP A 41 -29.94 -16.55 4.86
C ASP A 41 -30.18 -15.59 3.68
N ALA A 42 -30.53 -14.36 4.05
CA ALA A 42 -31.05 -13.36 3.13
C ALA A 42 -30.04 -12.94 2.05
N TYR A 43 -28.79 -12.72 2.42
CA TYR A 43 -27.76 -12.28 1.49
C TYR A 43 -27.34 -13.42 0.55
N ALA A 44 -27.10 -14.62 1.07
CA ALA A 44 -26.72 -15.75 0.25
C ALA A 44 -27.85 -16.16 -0.71
N SER A 45 -29.11 -16.19 -0.26
CA SER A 45 -30.25 -16.53 -1.11
C SER A 45 -30.44 -15.54 -2.27
N ILE A 46 -30.22 -14.24 -2.04
CA ILE A 46 -30.25 -13.24 -3.12
C ILE A 46 -29.06 -13.42 -4.07
N SER A 47 -27.83 -13.62 -3.55
CA SER A 47 -26.65 -13.82 -4.39
C SER A 47 -26.78 -15.08 -5.26
N LEU A 48 -27.29 -16.18 -4.69
CA LEU A 48 -27.52 -17.43 -5.39
C LEU A 48 -28.56 -17.23 -6.50
N MET A 49 -29.69 -16.60 -6.18
CA MET A 49 -30.74 -16.27 -7.14
C MET A 49 -30.20 -15.45 -8.33
N MET A 50 -29.26 -14.52 -8.06
CA MET A 50 -28.61 -13.72 -9.11
C MET A 50 -27.70 -14.53 -10.04
N LEU A 51 -27.19 -15.68 -9.60
CA LEU A 51 -26.33 -16.54 -10.41
C LEU A 51 -27.13 -17.59 -11.19
N ILE A 52 -28.17 -18.17 -10.59
CA ILE A 52 -28.83 -19.38 -11.11
C ILE A 52 -30.26 -19.18 -11.64
N ASN A 53 -30.94 -18.09 -11.30
CA ASN A 53 -32.36 -17.91 -11.62
C ASN A 53 -32.63 -16.62 -12.40
N PRO A 54 -32.53 -16.66 -13.75
CA PRO A 54 -32.76 -15.50 -14.59
C PRO A 54 -34.16 -14.87 -14.41
N ALA A 55 -35.21 -15.69 -14.27
CA ALA A 55 -36.56 -15.17 -14.06
C ALA A 55 -36.67 -14.37 -12.75
N ALA A 56 -36.05 -14.85 -11.68
CA ALA A 56 -36.07 -14.17 -10.40
C ALA A 56 -35.21 -12.90 -10.39
N ILE A 57 -34.12 -12.83 -11.17
CA ILE A 57 -33.39 -11.56 -11.41
C ILE A 57 -34.31 -10.53 -12.06
N LEU A 58 -35.06 -10.91 -13.10
CA LEU A 58 -36.00 -10.00 -13.76
C LEU A 58 -37.06 -9.49 -12.76
N PHE A 59 -37.67 -10.38 -11.97
CA PHE A 59 -38.64 -9.97 -10.95
C PHE A 59 -38.00 -9.11 -9.86
N ARG A 60 -36.75 -9.37 -9.46
CA ARG A 60 -35.99 -8.53 -8.51
C ARG A 60 -35.78 -7.12 -9.06
N ASN A 61 -35.35 -7.01 -10.32
CA ASN A 61 -35.17 -5.73 -10.99
C ASN A 61 -36.51 -5.00 -11.11
N MET A 62 -37.58 -5.70 -11.51
CA MET A 62 -38.93 -5.12 -11.59
C MET A 62 -39.41 -4.65 -10.23
N HIS A 63 -39.20 -5.42 -9.16
CA HIS A 63 -39.57 -5.07 -7.79
C HIS A 63 -38.83 -3.81 -7.34
N TYR A 64 -37.50 -3.76 -7.53
CA TYR A 64 -36.66 -2.62 -7.19
C TYR A 64 -37.07 -1.36 -7.96
N TRP A 65 -37.18 -1.42 -9.29
CA TRP A 65 -37.50 -0.25 -10.10
C TRP A 65 -38.92 0.23 -9.87
N SER A 66 -39.89 -0.68 -9.82
CA SER A 66 -41.28 -0.31 -9.52
C SER A 66 -41.44 0.32 -8.14
N ALA A 67 -40.72 -0.16 -7.12
CA ALA A 67 -40.71 0.44 -5.77
C ALA A 67 -40.12 1.87 -5.77
N ASN A 68 -38.96 2.07 -6.42
CA ASN A 68 -38.33 3.38 -6.53
C ASN A 68 -39.23 4.39 -7.28
N PHE A 69 -39.80 3.99 -8.43
CA PHE A 69 -40.72 4.85 -9.15
C PHE A 69 -42.03 5.05 -8.40
N PHE A 70 -42.53 4.06 -7.66
CA PHE A 70 -43.73 4.21 -6.83
C PHE A 70 -43.56 5.33 -5.81
N LEU A 71 -42.41 5.40 -5.13
CA LEU A 71 -42.08 6.50 -4.22
C LEU A 71 -42.07 7.85 -4.96
N VAL A 72 -41.34 7.94 -6.09
CA VAL A 72 -41.21 9.18 -6.87
C VAL A 72 -42.57 9.67 -7.37
N PHE A 73 -43.36 8.80 -8.01
CA PHE A 73 -44.67 9.16 -8.55
C PHE A 73 -45.71 9.43 -7.46
N SER A 74 -45.60 8.81 -6.29
CA SER A 74 -46.43 9.16 -5.13
C SER A 74 -46.13 10.57 -4.63
N LEU A 75 -44.85 10.96 -4.54
CA LEU A 75 -44.46 12.33 -4.19
C LEU A 75 -44.91 13.35 -5.23
N ILE A 76 -44.77 13.03 -6.53
CA ILE A 76 -45.27 13.88 -7.63
C ILE A 76 -46.80 14.02 -7.55
N HIS A 77 -47.52 12.93 -7.26
CA HIS A 77 -48.97 12.94 -7.11
C HIS A 77 -49.43 13.84 -5.95
N ILE A 78 -48.75 13.79 -4.81
CA ILE A 78 -48.98 14.70 -3.69
C ILE A 78 -48.75 16.16 -4.12
N TRP A 79 -47.65 16.43 -4.82
CA TRP A 79 -47.31 17.77 -5.28
C TRP A 79 -48.26 18.34 -6.33
N ASP A 80 -48.77 17.50 -7.25
CA ASP A 80 -49.77 17.88 -8.26
C ASP A 80 -51.07 18.36 -7.58
N HIS A 81 -51.50 17.66 -6.53
CA HIS A 81 -52.64 18.08 -5.71
C HIS A 81 -52.36 19.36 -4.89
N PHE A 82 -51.14 19.58 -4.43
CA PHE A 82 -50.76 20.84 -3.75
C PHE A 82 -50.70 22.03 -4.71
N SER A 83 -50.37 21.80 -5.97
CA SER A 83 -50.25 22.84 -7.00
C SER A 83 -51.58 23.20 -7.67
N ALA A 84 -52.59 22.34 -7.56
CA ALA A 84 -53.92 22.59 -8.11
C ALA A 84 -54.60 23.80 -7.45
N LYS A 85 -55.22 24.67 -8.27
CA LYS A 85 -56.00 25.83 -7.80
C LYS A 85 -57.30 25.42 -7.09
N ALA A 86 -57.82 24.23 -7.38
CA ALA A 86 -58.96 23.65 -6.69
C ALA A 86 -58.50 23.11 -5.32
N GLY A 87 -59.18 23.51 -4.24
CA GLY A 87 -58.87 23.00 -2.90
C GLY A 87 -59.00 21.48 -2.78
N ILE A 88 -58.25 20.87 -1.85
CA ILE A 88 -58.26 19.43 -1.59
C ILE A 88 -59.62 19.05 -0.98
N LYS A 89 -60.47 18.35 -1.73
CA LYS A 89 -61.82 17.91 -1.29
C LYS A 89 -61.79 16.49 -0.72
N LEU A 90 -61.05 16.26 0.36
CA LEU A 90 -61.00 14.96 1.05
C LEU A 90 -61.54 15.07 2.47
N LYS A 91 -62.20 14.00 2.96
CA LYS A 91 -62.62 13.90 4.36
C LYS A 91 -61.40 13.89 5.27
N SER A 92 -61.48 14.55 6.42
CA SER A 92 -60.33 14.70 7.33
C SER A 92 -59.70 13.38 7.77
N GLY A 93 -60.51 12.34 8.00
CA GLY A 93 -60.00 11.01 8.37
C GLY A 93 -59.19 10.33 7.25
N ILE A 94 -59.60 10.50 5.99
CA ILE A 94 -58.87 9.95 4.83
C ILE A 94 -57.55 10.70 4.66
N TRP A 95 -57.56 12.03 4.82
CA TRP A 95 -56.35 12.84 4.73
C TRP A 95 -55.32 12.51 5.82
N LEU A 96 -55.75 12.32 7.06
CA LEU A 96 -54.88 11.88 8.15
C LEU A 96 -54.18 10.56 7.81
N ARG A 97 -54.95 9.56 7.34
CA ARG A 97 -54.39 8.26 6.95
C ARG A 97 -53.45 8.38 5.76
N LEU A 98 -53.77 9.18 4.74
CA LEU A 98 -52.87 9.44 3.61
C LEU A 98 -51.57 10.11 4.05
N SER A 99 -51.64 11.05 4.99
CA SER A 99 -50.45 11.73 5.55
C SER A 99 -49.55 10.74 6.29
N ILE A 100 -50.13 9.85 7.12
CA ILE A 100 -49.41 8.74 7.78
C ILE A 100 -48.91 7.73 6.74
N GLY A 101 -49.66 7.52 5.66
CA GLY A 101 -49.31 6.62 4.55
C GLY A 101 -47.98 6.97 3.92
N VAL A 102 -47.60 8.25 3.85
CA VAL A 102 -46.26 8.66 3.38
C VAL A 102 -45.16 8.07 4.26
N LEU A 103 -45.31 8.11 5.58
CA LEU A 103 -44.37 7.49 6.51
C LEU A 103 -44.33 5.97 6.33
N ILE A 104 -45.48 5.33 6.16
CA ILE A 104 -45.55 3.88 5.96
C ILE A 104 -44.92 3.45 4.62
N ILE A 105 -45.05 4.24 3.55
CA ILE A 105 -44.33 4.00 2.29
C ILE A 105 -42.82 4.04 2.52
N LEU A 106 -42.31 5.05 3.24
CA LEU A 106 -40.89 5.13 3.58
C LEU A 106 -40.41 3.94 4.42
N LEU A 107 -41.23 3.48 5.38
CA LEU A 107 -40.92 2.29 6.18
C LEU A 107 -40.99 0.99 5.36
N ALA A 108 -41.92 0.86 4.41
CA ALA A 108 -41.97 -0.28 3.50
C ALA A 108 -40.73 -0.34 2.61
N MET A 109 -40.32 0.81 2.07
CA MET A 109 -39.09 0.96 1.28
C MET A 109 -37.84 0.60 2.11
N LEU A 110 -37.75 1.13 3.33
CA LEU A 110 -36.63 0.86 4.23
C LEU A 110 -36.55 -0.62 4.62
N THR A 111 -37.66 -1.20 5.05
CA THR A 111 -37.67 -2.63 5.44
C THR A 111 -37.34 -3.54 4.26
N GLY A 112 -37.81 -3.22 3.04
CA GLY A 112 -37.40 -3.96 1.83
C GLY A 112 -35.91 -3.83 1.52
N PHE A 113 -35.31 -2.65 1.74
CA PHE A 113 -33.87 -2.46 1.62
C PHE A 113 -33.09 -3.30 2.63
N LEU A 114 -33.53 -3.32 3.90
CA LEU A 114 -32.89 -4.09 4.97
C LEU A 114 -32.88 -5.61 4.70
N LEU A 115 -33.86 -6.11 3.96
CA LEU A 115 -33.95 -7.54 3.60
C LEU A 115 -32.86 -8.03 2.65
N LYS A 116 -32.06 -7.14 2.04
CA LYS A 116 -30.88 -7.56 1.27
C LYS A 116 -29.79 -8.18 2.15
N ALA A 117 -29.71 -7.76 3.42
CA ALA A 117 -28.70 -8.18 4.39
C ALA A 117 -27.23 -8.00 3.94
N ASP A 118 -26.99 -7.13 2.95
CA ASP A 118 -25.66 -6.72 2.53
C ASP A 118 -25.09 -5.62 3.46
N ALA A 119 -23.83 -5.22 3.28
CA ALA A 119 -23.15 -4.27 4.16
C ALA A 119 -23.91 -2.94 4.31
N ASP A 120 -24.47 -2.41 3.21
CA ASP A 120 -25.35 -1.23 3.21
C ASP A 120 -26.57 -1.43 4.11
N SER A 121 -27.23 -2.57 3.98
CA SER A 121 -28.43 -2.91 4.74
C SER A 121 -28.14 -3.09 6.21
N LEU A 122 -27.04 -3.77 6.57
CA LEU A 122 -26.65 -4.00 7.95
C LEU A 122 -26.25 -2.70 8.64
N GLN A 123 -25.54 -1.80 7.96
CA GLN A 123 -25.23 -0.48 8.51
C GLN A 123 -26.52 0.35 8.70
N ALA A 124 -27.40 0.38 7.70
CA ALA A 124 -28.69 1.06 7.82
C ALA A 124 -29.55 0.52 8.97
N ARG A 125 -29.54 -0.81 9.20
CA ARG A 125 -30.23 -1.44 10.33
C ARG A 125 -29.68 -0.97 11.67
N ARG A 126 -28.36 -0.93 11.83
CA ARG A 126 -27.70 -0.45 13.07
C ARG A 126 -28.07 1.00 13.36
N ILE A 127 -27.95 1.87 12.36
CA ILE A 127 -28.34 3.29 12.46
C ILE A 127 -29.81 3.42 12.89
N LEU A 128 -30.72 2.68 12.25
CA LEU A 128 -32.14 2.73 12.58
C LEU A 128 -32.43 2.21 13.99
N ASN A 129 -31.79 1.12 14.41
CA ASN A 129 -31.92 0.58 15.77
C ASN A 129 -31.48 1.59 16.81
N ASP A 130 -30.36 2.29 16.59
CA ASP A 130 -29.84 3.29 17.53
C ASP A 130 -30.73 4.55 17.57
N LEU A 131 -31.27 4.96 16.42
CA LEU A 131 -32.20 6.09 16.33
C LEU A 131 -33.52 5.81 17.08
N VAL A 132 -34.14 4.66 16.83
CA VAL A 132 -35.42 4.29 17.45
C VAL A 132 -35.23 3.90 18.91
N GLY A 133 -34.19 3.14 19.22
CA GLY A 133 -33.83 2.73 20.58
C GLY A 133 -33.51 3.91 21.48
N GLY A 134 -32.95 4.98 20.93
CA GLY A 134 -32.65 6.22 21.66
C GLY A 134 -33.87 7.07 22.04
N ILE A 135 -35.09 6.72 21.62
CA ILE A 135 -36.31 7.45 22.01
C ILE A 135 -36.59 7.20 23.51
N PRO A 136 -36.74 8.26 24.34
CA PRO A 136 -37.03 8.09 25.76
C PRO A 136 -38.31 7.28 26.02
N PHE A 137 -38.31 6.49 27.09
CA PHE A 137 -39.42 5.67 27.62
C PHE A 137 -39.88 4.49 26.76
N ILE A 138 -40.02 4.65 25.44
CA ILE A 138 -40.62 3.66 24.55
C ILE A 138 -39.67 3.13 23.45
N GLY A 139 -38.47 3.71 23.31
CA GLY A 139 -37.58 3.42 22.19
C GLY A 139 -37.16 1.96 22.06
N SER A 140 -36.82 1.31 23.18
CA SER A 140 -36.44 -0.11 23.19
C SER A 140 -37.58 -1.02 22.72
N LEU A 141 -38.81 -0.75 23.20
CA LEU A 141 -40.01 -1.48 22.77
C LEU A 141 -40.31 -1.24 21.29
N LEU A 142 -40.19 0.00 20.82
CA LEU A 142 -40.41 0.35 19.41
C LEU A 142 -39.37 -0.32 18.50
N SER A 143 -38.09 -0.30 18.89
CA SER A 143 -37.03 -0.93 18.11
C SER A 143 -37.21 -2.45 18.05
N ALA A 144 -37.48 -3.08 19.19
CA ALA A 144 -37.78 -4.51 19.26
C ALA A 144 -39.00 -4.90 18.41
N SER A 145 -40.05 -4.07 18.41
CA SER A 145 -41.23 -4.31 17.60
C SER A 145 -40.95 -4.13 16.10
N LEU A 146 -40.12 -3.16 15.70
CA LEU A 146 -39.90 -2.81 14.29
C LEU A 146 -38.80 -3.66 13.64
N LEU A 147 -37.73 -3.98 14.38
CA LEU A 147 -36.51 -4.61 13.87
C LEU A 147 -36.23 -5.99 14.46
N GLY A 148 -36.97 -6.38 15.49
CA GLY A 148 -36.70 -7.60 16.27
C GLY A 148 -35.71 -7.39 17.41
N ILE A 149 -35.62 -8.38 18.30
CA ILE A 149 -34.73 -8.38 19.48
C ILE A 149 -33.37 -9.05 19.16
N SER A 150 -33.29 -9.80 18.07
CA SER A 150 -32.09 -10.50 17.61
C SER A 150 -31.69 -10.09 16.20
N ASP A 151 -30.56 -10.59 15.71
CA ASP A 151 -30.10 -10.39 14.33
C ASP A 151 -31.04 -11.01 13.28
N SER A 152 -32.07 -11.75 13.69
CA SER A 152 -33.09 -12.29 12.78
C SER A 152 -33.80 -11.18 12.00
N LEU A 153 -33.95 -11.39 10.69
CA LEU A 153 -34.68 -10.51 9.80
C LEU A 153 -36.19 -10.82 9.75
N GLN A 154 -36.66 -11.81 10.51
CA GLN A 154 -38.05 -12.29 10.46
C GLN A 154 -39.08 -11.18 10.70
N VAL A 155 -38.84 -10.32 11.70
CA VAL A 155 -39.76 -9.22 12.04
C VAL A 155 -39.80 -8.19 10.90
N ILE A 156 -38.63 -7.84 10.36
CA ILE A 156 -38.49 -6.92 9.22
C ILE A 156 -39.20 -7.50 7.99
N TYR A 157 -39.03 -8.80 7.74
CA TYR A 157 -39.67 -9.53 6.64
C TYR A 157 -41.19 -9.48 6.75
N VAL A 158 -41.76 -9.82 7.92
CA VAL A 158 -43.21 -9.75 8.16
C VAL A 158 -43.74 -8.32 8.00
N HIS A 159 -43.03 -7.33 8.52
CA HIS A 159 -43.42 -5.93 8.36
C HIS A 159 -43.44 -5.49 6.90
N HIS A 160 -42.44 -5.91 6.12
CA HIS A 160 -42.35 -5.59 4.70
C HIS A 160 -43.47 -6.27 3.89
N ILE A 161 -43.57 -7.60 3.94
CA ILE A 161 -44.49 -8.35 3.06
C ILE A 161 -45.96 -8.19 3.47
N ALA A 162 -46.23 -7.95 4.76
CA ALA A 162 -47.58 -7.94 5.30
C ALA A 162 -47.93 -6.59 5.95
N THR A 163 -47.32 -6.20 7.08
CA THR A 163 -47.81 -5.06 7.89
C THR A 163 -47.91 -3.76 7.09
N PHE A 164 -46.80 -3.32 6.48
CA PHE A 164 -46.76 -2.06 5.75
C PHE A 164 -47.41 -2.17 4.38
N THR A 165 -47.20 -3.28 3.67
CA THR A 165 -47.80 -3.51 2.35
C THR A 165 -49.34 -3.56 2.42
N LEU A 166 -49.92 -4.29 3.37
CA LEU A 166 -51.38 -4.33 3.55
C LEU A 166 -51.93 -2.96 3.95
N PHE A 167 -51.23 -2.23 4.82
CA PHE A 167 -51.65 -0.88 5.20
C PHE A 167 -51.69 0.07 4.00
N ILE A 168 -50.66 0.04 3.14
CA ILE A 168 -50.61 0.84 1.91
C ILE A 168 -51.77 0.47 0.98
N VAL A 169 -52.01 -0.83 0.74
CA VAL A 169 -53.11 -1.31 -0.11
C VAL A 169 -54.46 -0.88 0.44
N ILE A 170 -54.71 -1.02 1.74
CA ILE A 170 -55.97 -0.62 2.39
C ILE A 170 -56.22 0.89 2.24
N ILE A 171 -55.21 1.72 2.49
CA ILE A 171 -55.35 3.18 2.36
C ILE A 171 -55.62 3.58 0.91
N ILE A 172 -54.95 2.95 -0.06
CA ILE A 172 -55.16 3.22 -1.48
C ILE A 172 -56.57 2.78 -1.90
N MET A 173 -57.05 1.64 -1.41
CA MET A 173 -58.43 1.20 -1.61
C MET A 173 -59.44 2.21 -1.08
N GLU A 174 -59.23 2.76 0.12
CA GLU A 174 -60.12 3.78 0.68
C GLU A 174 -60.07 5.09 -0.11
N HIS A 175 -58.88 5.49 -0.60
CA HIS A 175 -58.66 6.73 -1.32
C HIS A 175 -59.22 6.69 -2.75
N HIS A 176 -58.89 5.64 -3.50
CA HIS A 176 -59.18 5.52 -4.93
C HIS A 176 -60.43 4.67 -5.21
N LYS A 177 -60.90 3.87 -4.25
CA LYS A 177 -62.05 2.93 -4.34
C LYS A 177 -61.88 1.77 -5.34
N THR A 178 -60.75 1.68 -6.01
CA THR A 178 -60.38 0.53 -6.85
C THR A 178 -58.93 0.13 -6.59
N ILE A 179 -58.63 -1.16 -6.72
CA ILE A 179 -57.26 -1.70 -6.67
C ILE A 179 -56.64 -1.83 -8.07
N TRP A 180 -57.47 -1.85 -9.11
CA TRP A 180 -57.03 -2.03 -10.48
C TRP A 180 -56.73 -0.67 -11.11
N PRO A 181 -55.50 -0.46 -11.64
CA PRO A 181 -55.19 0.69 -12.45
C PRO A 181 -55.88 0.60 -13.83
N GLY A 182 -55.91 1.70 -14.55
CA GLY A 182 -56.34 1.71 -15.94
C GLY A 182 -55.49 0.76 -16.79
N LEU A 183 -56.13 0.06 -17.74
CA LEU A 183 -55.47 -0.95 -18.58
C LEU A 183 -54.32 -0.34 -19.41
N LYS A 184 -54.53 0.88 -19.92
CA LYS A 184 -53.52 1.59 -20.74
C LYS A 184 -52.29 1.93 -19.91
N GLU A 185 -52.49 2.48 -18.71
CA GLU A 185 -51.44 2.81 -17.76
C GLU A 185 -50.67 1.56 -17.36
N THR A 186 -51.38 0.47 -17.05
CA THR A 186 -50.77 -0.80 -16.65
C THR A 186 -49.86 -1.35 -17.74
N ILE A 187 -50.30 -1.38 -19.00
CA ILE A 187 -49.50 -1.87 -20.13
C ILE A 187 -48.23 -1.01 -20.30
N TRP A 188 -48.37 0.31 -20.33
CA TRP A 188 -47.24 1.20 -20.56
C TRP A 188 -46.23 1.21 -19.42
N VAL A 189 -46.71 1.27 -18.17
CA VAL A 189 -45.83 1.24 -16.99
C VAL A 189 -45.12 -0.10 -16.90
N THR A 190 -45.82 -1.21 -17.18
CA THR A 190 -45.19 -2.54 -17.22
C THR A 190 -44.12 -2.60 -18.30
N ALA A 191 -44.41 -2.13 -19.52
CA ALA A 191 -43.42 -2.09 -20.61
C ALA A 191 -42.18 -1.25 -20.23
N PHE A 192 -42.39 -0.09 -19.60
CA PHE A 192 -41.30 0.77 -19.13
C PHE A 192 -40.44 0.13 -18.05
N VAL A 193 -41.08 -0.40 -16.99
CA VAL A 193 -40.37 -1.07 -15.89
C VAL A 193 -39.64 -2.31 -16.42
N LEU A 194 -40.25 -3.05 -17.35
CA LEU A 194 -39.63 -4.22 -17.98
C LEU A 194 -38.39 -3.83 -18.77
N VAL A 195 -38.46 -2.83 -19.66
CA VAL A 195 -37.29 -2.35 -20.41
C VAL A 195 -36.16 -1.91 -19.46
N LEU A 196 -36.47 -1.13 -18.43
CA LEU A 196 -35.48 -0.74 -17.43
C LEU A 196 -34.90 -1.93 -16.67
N SER A 197 -35.73 -2.92 -16.33
CA SER A 197 -35.31 -4.12 -15.60
C SER A 197 -34.42 -5.04 -16.43
N PHE A 198 -34.52 -4.98 -17.77
CA PHE A 198 -33.62 -5.67 -18.69
C PHE A 198 -32.28 -4.95 -18.85
N LEU A 199 -32.27 -3.61 -18.77
CA LEU A 199 -31.07 -2.78 -19.00
C LEU A 199 -30.25 -2.54 -17.73
N PHE A 200 -30.88 -2.51 -16.56
CA PHE A 200 -30.25 -2.16 -15.30
C PHE A 200 -30.61 -3.16 -14.20
N VAL A 201 -29.58 -3.86 -13.72
CA VAL A 201 -29.71 -4.80 -12.61
C VAL A 201 -29.81 -4.04 -11.29
N ALA A 202 -30.70 -4.49 -10.40
CA ALA A 202 -30.82 -3.89 -9.08
C ALA A 202 -29.53 -4.13 -8.26
N PRO A 203 -29.02 -3.11 -7.54
CA PRO A 203 -27.73 -3.21 -6.85
C PRO A 203 -27.75 -4.23 -5.72
N LEU A 204 -26.61 -4.86 -5.48
CA LEU A 204 -26.31 -5.67 -4.30
C LEU A 204 -24.87 -5.36 -3.89
N HIS A 205 -24.65 -5.00 -2.63
CA HIS A 205 -23.31 -4.66 -2.16
C HIS A 205 -22.45 -5.94 -2.02
N ASP A 206 -21.17 -5.88 -2.39
CA ASP A 206 -20.22 -7.02 -2.41
C ASP A 206 -19.59 -7.35 -1.04
N ASN A 207 -19.99 -6.65 0.01
CA ASN A 207 -19.49 -6.71 1.39
C ASN A 207 -17.97 -6.48 1.58
N LEU A 208 -17.23 -6.11 0.55
CA LEU A 208 -15.79 -5.80 0.61
C LEU A 208 -15.51 -4.31 0.37
N ASN A 209 -16.32 -3.64 -0.44
CA ASN A 209 -16.19 -2.22 -0.69
C ASN A 209 -16.38 -1.42 0.63
N PRO A 210 -15.43 -0.56 1.01
CA PRO A 210 -15.53 0.21 2.25
C PRO A 210 -16.57 1.34 2.21
N VAL A 211 -17.09 1.69 1.03
CA VAL A 211 -18.06 2.79 0.85
C VAL A 211 -19.47 2.26 1.05
N ILE A 212 -20.02 2.52 2.24
CA ILE A 212 -21.36 2.08 2.61
C ILE A 212 -22.35 3.27 2.53
N LYS A 213 -23.43 3.13 1.76
CA LYS A 213 -24.45 4.18 1.56
C LYS A 213 -25.85 3.63 1.76
N GLY A 214 -26.69 4.41 2.47
CA GLY A 214 -28.13 4.16 2.50
C GLY A 214 -28.77 4.29 1.12
N PRO A 215 -30.04 3.86 0.95
CA PRO A 215 -30.74 4.06 -0.31
C PRO A 215 -30.90 5.56 -0.58
N TRP A 216 -30.94 5.97 -1.86
CA TRP A 216 -30.87 7.38 -2.26
C TRP A 216 -31.86 8.29 -1.52
N TYR A 217 -33.07 7.82 -1.21
CA TYR A 217 -34.09 8.57 -0.49
C TYR A 217 -33.78 8.78 1.01
N PHE A 218 -32.77 8.11 1.58
CA PHE A 218 -32.26 8.30 2.95
C PHE A 218 -30.82 8.85 3.02
N VAL A 219 -30.10 8.96 1.90
CA VAL A 219 -28.74 9.52 1.89
C VAL A 219 -28.71 10.96 2.41
N GLY A 220 -29.72 11.79 2.10
CA GLY A 220 -29.84 13.12 2.68
C GLY A 220 -29.98 13.11 4.21
N LEU A 221 -30.68 12.10 4.76
CA LEU A 221 -30.78 11.91 6.21
C LEU A 221 -29.44 11.44 6.79
N GLN A 222 -28.74 10.53 6.11
CA GLN A 222 -27.39 10.09 6.49
C GLN A 222 -26.40 11.26 6.51
N GLU A 223 -26.51 12.18 5.54
CA GLU A 223 -25.75 13.43 5.55
C GLU A 223 -26.11 14.29 6.75
N ILE A 224 -27.39 14.46 7.12
CA ILE A 224 -27.77 15.22 8.33
C ILE A 224 -27.19 14.58 9.60
N LEU A 225 -27.24 13.24 9.72
CA LEU A 225 -26.75 12.50 10.88
C LEU A 225 -25.26 12.75 11.15
N HIS A 226 -24.46 12.92 10.10
CA HIS A 226 -23.03 13.21 10.24
C HIS A 226 -22.75 14.53 11.01
N TRP A 227 -23.70 15.46 11.05
CA TRP A 227 -23.54 16.79 11.66
C TRP A 227 -24.19 16.89 13.04
N LEU A 228 -24.93 15.87 13.48
CA LEU A 228 -25.68 15.87 14.72
C LEU A 228 -24.92 15.14 15.82
N SER A 229 -24.73 15.80 16.97
CA SER A 229 -24.25 15.15 18.20
C SER A 229 -25.32 14.29 18.87
N THR A 230 -26.61 14.54 18.59
CA THR A 230 -27.75 13.76 19.08
C THR A 230 -28.57 13.25 17.90
N PRO A 231 -28.23 12.06 17.36
CA PRO A 231 -28.83 11.52 16.14
C PRO A 231 -30.36 11.44 16.16
N GLN A 232 -30.97 11.21 17.32
CA GLN A 232 -32.42 11.03 17.49
C GLN A 232 -33.23 12.27 17.08
N VAL A 233 -32.60 13.46 17.11
CA VAL A 233 -33.23 14.72 16.66
C VAL A 233 -33.64 14.65 15.18
N SER A 234 -32.93 13.85 14.37
CA SER A 234 -33.27 13.64 12.97
C SER A 234 -34.68 13.06 12.76
N LEU A 235 -35.22 12.30 13.73
CA LEU A 235 -36.59 11.78 13.69
C LEU A 235 -37.63 12.90 13.76
N LEU A 236 -37.33 13.99 14.46
CA LEU A 236 -38.22 15.17 14.53
C LEU A 236 -38.34 15.84 13.16
N ILE A 237 -37.30 15.79 12.33
CA ILE A 237 -37.33 16.34 10.96
C ILE A 237 -38.31 15.52 10.10
N VAL A 238 -38.28 14.19 10.22
CA VAL A 238 -39.22 13.31 9.52
C VAL A 238 -40.65 13.56 10.00
N LEU A 239 -40.88 13.64 11.32
CA LEU A 239 -42.19 13.92 11.89
C LEU A 239 -42.71 15.32 11.49
N LEU A 240 -41.83 16.33 11.47
CA LEU A 240 -42.15 17.68 11.01
C LEU A 240 -42.59 17.66 9.54
N PHE A 241 -41.90 16.90 8.69
CA PHE A 241 -42.26 16.75 7.28
C PHE A 241 -43.68 16.17 7.12
N ILE A 242 -43.99 15.09 7.84
CA ILE A 242 -45.34 14.48 7.84
C ILE A 242 -46.40 15.44 8.39
N LEU A 243 -46.08 16.17 9.47
CA LEU A 243 -46.97 17.16 10.05
C LEU A 243 -47.29 18.29 9.07
N LEU A 244 -46.28 18.79 8.36
CA LEU A 244 -46.46 19.83 7.35
C LEU A 244 -47.37 19.36 6.21
N ILE A 245 -47.23 18.11 5.75
CA ILE A 245 -48.16 17.49 4.77
C ILE A 245 -49.58 17.48 5.34
N PHE A 246 -49.74 17.02 6.58
CA PHE A 246 -51.06 16.94 7.24
C PHE A 246 -51.75 18.31 7.34
N LEU A 247 -51.01 19.38 7.62
CA LEU A 247 -51.57 20.73 7.82
C LEU A 247 -52.01 21.43 6.53
N VAL A 248 -51.58 20.99 5.34
CA VAL A 248 -51.85 21.66 4.06
C VAL A 248 -53.34 21.97 3.81
N PRO A 249 -54.30 21.04 3.97
CA PRO A 249 -55.71 21.33 3.67
C PRO A 249 -56.45 22.13 4.76
N TYR A 250 -55.91 22.26 5.98
CA TYR A 250 -56.63 22.83 7.12
C TYR A 250 -56.31 24.31 7.40
N GLY A 251 -55.31 24.89 6.73
CA GLY A 251 -54.91 26.28 6.94
C GLY A 251 -55.77 27.31 6.20
N SER A 252 -55.73 28.56 6.67
CA SER A 252 -56.14 29.73 5.87
C SER A 252 -55.31 29.83 4.59
N PRO A 253 -55.76 30.53 3.52
CA PRO A 253 -54.99 30.62 2.27
C PRO A 253 -53.53 31.07 2.47
N ARG A 254 -53.28 31.96 3.44
CA ARG A 254 -51.93 32.37 3.85
C ARG A 254 -51.13 31.22 4.47
N ASN A 255 -51.72 30.47 5.39
CA ASN A 255 -51.05 29.33 6.02
C ASN A 255 -50.80 28.21 5.00
N GLN A 256 -51.74 27.92 4.10
CA GLN A 256 -51.54 26.95 3.02
C GLN A 256 -50.37 27.35 2.12
N PHE A 257 -50.25 28.64 1.78
CA PHE A 257 -49.12 29.15 1.01
C PHE A 257 -47.79 28.95 1.75
N VAL A 258 -47.73 29.32 3.04
CA VAL A 258 -46.53 29.15 3.87
C VAL A 258 -46.14 27.68 4.00
N THR A 259 -47.09 26.80 4.36
CA THR A 259 -46.83 25.36 4.52
C THR A 259 -46.36 24.71 3.22
N LYS A 260 -47.01 25.01 2.07
CA LYS A 260 -46.58 24.49 0.76
C LYS A 260 -45.18 24.97 0.39
N ARG A 261 -44.85 26.24 0.67
CA ARG A 261 -43.52 26.80 0.37
C ARG A 261 -42.43 26.27 1.30
N ALA A 262 -42.76 26.07 2.59
CA ALA A 262 -41.87 25.41 3.54
C ALA A 262 -41.57 23.96 3.12
N LEU A 263 -42.59 23.19 2.75
CA LEU A 263 -42.43 21.84 2.20
C LEU A 263 -41.53 21.83 0.95
N LEU A 264 -41.73 22.77 0.03
CA LEU A 264 -40.88 22.87 -1.17
C LEU A 264 -39.42 23.15 -0.82
N ILE A 265 -39.18 24.12 0.07
CA ILE A 265 -37.82 24.51 0.48
C ILE A 265 -37.14 23.34 1.18
N LEU A 266 -37.82 22.66 2.12
CA LEU A 266 -37.29 21.50 2.82
C LEU A 266 -36.95 20.36 1.85
N THR A 267 -37.83 20.08 0.88
CA THR A 267 -37.57 19.07 -0.15
C THR A 267 -36.36 19.43 -1.02
N ILE A 268 -36.21 20.70 -1.41
CA ILE A 268 -35.04 21.15 -2.19
C ILE A 268 -33.75 21.00 -1.37
N ILE A 269 -33.75 21.44 -0.11
CA ILE A 269 -32.59 21.28 0.79
C ILE A 269 -32.23 19.81 0.94
N TYR A 270 -33.22 18.96 1.20
CA TYR A 270 -33.00 17.52 1.34
C TYR A 270 -32.44 16.88 0.07
N LEU A 271 -32.90 17.31 -1.11
CA LEU A 271 -32.39 16.84 -2.39
C LEU A 271 -30.94 17.29 -2.61
N LEU A 272 -30.58 18.52 -2.24
CA LEU A 272 -29.18 18.99 -2.30
C LEU A 272 -28.27 18.18 -1.36
N LEU A 273 -28.73 17.89 -0.14
CA LEU A 273 -27.99 17.04 0.81
C LEU A 273 -27.85 15.61 0.29
N THR A 274 -28.91 15.07 -0.33
CA THR A 274 -28.89 13.76 -0.97
C THR A 274 -27.87 13.70 -2.10
N LEU A 275 -27.86 14.71 -2.99
CA LEU A 275 -26.87 14.82 -4.06
C LEU A 275 -25.45 14.95 -3.50
N THR A 276 -25.28 15.71 -2.41
CA THR A 276 -23.98 15.88 -1.74
C THR A 276 -23.48 14.55 -1.18
N GLY A 277 -24.32 13.84 -0.40
CA GLY A 277 -23.98 12.53 0.16
C GLY A 277 -23.71 11.47 -0.92
N TYR A 278 -24.46 11.51 -2.02
CA TYR A 278 -24.32 10.51 -3.07
C TYR A 278 -23.07 10.74 -3.92
N PHE A 279 -22.80 11.97 -4.35
CA PHE A 279 -21.73 12.27 -5.30
C PHE A 279 -20.42 12.77 -4.67
N PHE A 280 -20.43 13.23 -3.43
CA PHE A 280 -19.23 13.84 -2.83
C PHE A 280 -18.76 13.16 -1.53
N ARG A 281 -19.44 12.12 -1.03
CA ARG A 281 -18.99 11.36 0.15
C ARG A 281 -18.42 10.00 -0.25
N GLY A 282 -17.19 9.72 0.19
CA GLY A 282 -16.50 8.44 0.02
C GLY A 282 -16.27 7.69 1.34
N PRO A 283 -15.21 6.87 1.45
CA PRO A 283 -14.93 6.09 2.65
C PRO A 283 -14.86 6.96 3.90
N ASN A 284 -15.34 6.44 5.03
CA ASN A 284 -15.42 7.17 6.31
C ASN A 284 -16.19 8.50 6.22
N TRP A 285 -17.11 8.62 5.26
CA TRP A 285 -17.90 9.84 5.00
C TRP A 285 -17.05 11.09 4.69
N LYS A 286 -15.82 10.90 4.21
CA LYS A 286 -14.94 12.00 3.79
C LYS A 286 -15.45 12.65 2.51
N PHE A 287 -15.24 13.96 2.41
CA PHE A 287 -15.61 14.73 1.22
C PHE A 287 -14.59 14.52 0.10
N ILE A 288 -15.04 14.15 -1.09
CA ILE A 288 -14.22 13.83 -2.26
C ILE A 288 -14.81 14.53 -3.48
N THR A 289 -13.95 15.19 -4.26
CA THR A 289 -14.34 15.96 -5.44
C THR A 289 -14.08 15.19 -6.73
N PRO A 290 -14.86 15.43 -7.80
CA PRO A 290 -14.62 14.86 -9.14
C PRO A 290 -13.22 15.11 -9.72
N ALA A 291 -12.48 16.10 -9.20
CA ALA A 291 -11.10 16.38 -9.59
C ALA A 291 -10.08 15.38 -9.03
N ASN A 292 -10.48 14.52 -8.08
CA ASN A 292 -9.61 13.46 -7.56
C ASN A 292 -9.53 12.33 -8.59
N SER A 293 -8.33 11.86 -8.93
CA SER A 293 -8.10 10.74 -9.86
C SER A 293 -8.85 9.47 -9.46
N ASP A 294 -9.11 9.27 -8.17
CA ASP A 294 -9.81 8.12 -7.60
C ASP A 294 -11.29 8.41 -7.29
N TYR A 295 -11.86 9.51 -7.81
CA TYR A 295 -13.26 9.85 -7.57
C TYR A 295 -14.23 8.73 -7.98
N SER A 296 -14.04 8.15 -9.16
CA SER A 296 -14.87 7.04 -9.67
C SER A 296 -14.79 5.78 -8.80
N HIS A 297 -13.73 5.66 -8.00
CA HIS A 297 -13.52 4.57 -7.07
C HIS A 297 -14.22 4.81 -5.72
N TYR A 298 -14.04 6.01 -5.15
CA TYR A 298 -14.62 6.33 -3.85
C TYR A 298 -16.11 6.69 -3.90
N ILE A 299 -16.60 7.09 -5.07
CA ILE A 299 -18.02 7.37 -5.29
C ILE A 299 -18.67 6.14 -5.90
N TYR A 300 -19.19 5.28 -5.01
CA TYR A 300 -19.95 4.09 -5.36
C TYR A 300 -21.01 4.36 -6.44
N ASN A 301 -20.91 3.68 -7.58
CA ASN A 301 -21.96 3.63 -8.59
C ASN A 301 -22.67 2.27 -8.51
N PRO A 302 -23.86 2.18 -7.89
CA PRO A 302 -24.60 0.94 -7.74
C PRO A 302 -25.13 0.36 -9.05
N PHE A 303 -25.16 1.13 -10.14
CA PHE A 303 -25.87 0.73 -11.35
C PHE A 303 -24.92 0.17 -12.41
N HIS A 304 -24.99 -1.14 -12.60
CA HIS A 304 -24.32 -1.82 -13.70
C HIS A 304 -25.25 -1.88 -14.93
N SER A 305 -24.83 -1.24 -16.03
CA SER A 305 -25.57 -1.22 -17.31
C SER A 305 -25.29 -2.47 -18.16
N ASN A 306 -25.23 -3.63 -17.52
CA ASN A 306 -24.95 -4.88 -18.20
C ASN A 306 -26.30 -5.61 -18.31
N GLY A 307 -26.81 -5.69 -19.54
CA GLY A 307 -28.12 -6.26 -19.81
C GLY A 307 -28.23 -7.70 -19.32
N PHE A 308 -29.46 -8.10 -19.00
CA PHE A 308 -29.80 -9.44 -18.56
C PHE A 308 -29.35 -10.55 -19.54
N ALA A 309 -28.67 -11.58 -19.04
CA ALA A 309 -28.25 -12.76 -19.80
C ALA A 309 -28.88 -14.04 -19.21
N PHE A 310 -29.28 -14.98 -20.07
CA PHE A 310 -29.81 -16.28 -19.64
C PHE A 310 -28.67 -17.23 -19.25
N THR A 311 -28.77 -17.84 -18.08
CA THR A 311 -27.83 -18.86 -17.57
C THR A 311 -28.25 -20.25 -18.04
N ASP A 312 -27.29 -21.09 -18.45
CA ASP A 312 -27.53 -22.50 -18.80
C ASP A 312 -27.66 -23.37 -17.53
N TYR A 313 -28.44 -24.45 -17.60
CA TYR A 313 -28.68 -25.38 -16.50
C TYR A 313 -27.41 -26.07 -16.00
N GLN A 314 -26.42 -26.33 -16.87
CA GLN A 314 -25.15 -26.90 -16.45
C GLN A 314 -24.35 -25.98 -15.52
N GLU A 315 -24.42 -24.66 -15.74
CA GLU A 315 -23.76 -23.65 -14.90
C GLU A 315 -24.40 -23.57 -13.51
N THR A 316 -25.72 -23.82 -13.39
CA THR A 316 -26.45 -23.85 -12.11
C THR A 316 -25.89 -24.88 -11.13
N ASN A 317 -25.52 -26.07 -11.60
CA ASN A 317 -24.94 -27.10 -10.73
C ASN A 317 -23.59 -26.67 -10.16
N ARG A 318 -22.75 -26.00 -10.96
CA ARG A 318 -21.44 -25.49 -10.52
C ARG A 318 -21.56 -24.43 -9.44
N VAL A 319 -22.53 -23.53 -9.57
CA VAL A 319 -22.79 -22.50 -8.56
C VAL A 319 -23.27 -23.12 -7.24
N ASN A 320 -24.13 -24.14 -7.30
CA ASN A 320 -24.61 -24.80 -6.08
C ASN A 320 -23.45 -25.48 -5.31
N THR A 321 -22.48 -26.05 -6.03
CA THR A 321 -21.30 -26.71 -5.45
C THR A 321 -20.14 -25.76 -5.13
N SER A 322 -20.17 -24.51 -5.57
CA SER A 322 -19.11 -23.55 -5.24
C SER A 322 -19.15 -23.17 -3.75
N PRO A 323 -18.04 -22.83 -3.11
CA PRO A 323 -18.05 -22.44 -1.70
C PRO A 323 -18.76 -21.11 -1.50
N GLU A 324 -19.33 -20.92 -0.30
CA GLU A 324 -19.85 -19.62 0.14
C GLU A 324 -18.73 -18.83 0.80
N VAL A 325 -18.56 -17.59 0.35
CA VAL A 325 -17.48 -16.68 0.74
C VAL A 325 -18.12 -15.37 1.21
N PHE A 326 -17.79 -14.91 2.41
CA PHE A 326 -18.35 -13.68 3.01
C PHE A 326 -19.89 -13.59 2.95
N GLY A 327 -20.58 -14.72 3.14
CA GLY A 327 -22.04 -14.81 3.11
C GLY A 327 -22.68 -14.87 1.72
N ARG A 328 -21.89 -15.03 0.65
CA ARG A 328 -22.38 -15.09 -0.74
C ARG A 328 -21.73 -16.21 -1.54
N LYS A 329 -22.42 -16.64 -2.60
CA LYS A 329 -21.79 -17.38 -3.71
C LYS A 329 -21.26 -16.37 -4.72
N GLU A 330 -20.10 -16.65 -5.30
CA GLU A 330 -19.55 -15.86 -6.42
C GLU A 330 -19.49 -16.68 -7.72
N GLY A 331 -19.80 -16.04 -8.84
CA GLY A 331 -19.71 -16.65 -10.17
C GLY A 331 -18.27 -17.00 -10.55
N CYS A 332 -17.28 -16.27 -10.01
CA CYS A 332 -15.86 -16.53 -10.24
C CYS A 332 -15.47 -17.96 -9.82
N LEU A 333 -15.77 -18.34 -8.57
CA LEU A 333 -15.53 -19.69 -8.06
C LEU A 333 -16.39 -20.77 -8.74
N ALA A 334 -17.55 -20.43 -9.29
CA ALA A 334 -18.35 -21.39 -10.05
C ALA A 334 -17.66 -21.79 -11.37
N CYS A 335 -16.93 -20.88 -12.01
CA CYS A 335 -16.14 -21.18 -13.22
C CYS A 335 -14.68 -21.60 -12.91
N HIS A 336 -14.09 -21.11 -11.82
CA HIS A 336 -12.68 -21.27 -11.46
C HIS A 336 -12.46 -22.07 -10.17
N GLN A 337 -13.31 -23.06 -9.89
CA GLN A 337 -13.23 -23.86 -8.65
C GLN A 337 -11.93 -24.66 -8.51
N ASP A 338 -11.30 -25.06 -9.63
CA ASP A 338 -10.15 -25.97 -9.64
C ASP A 338 -8.78 -25.25 -9.69
N VAL A 339 -8.74 -23.93 -9.48
CA VAL A 339 -7.49 -23.17 -9.45
C VAL A 339 -6.63 -23.61 -8.28
N LYS A 340 -5.38 -23.97 -8.56
CA LYS A 340 -4.41 -24.46 -7.56
C LYS A 340 -3.22 -23.51 -7.44
N GLY A 341 -2.50 -23.62 -6.33
CA GLY A 341 -1.21 -22.96 -6.12
C GLY A 341 -1.24 -21.82 -5.10
N LEU A 342 -2.42 -21.28 -4.77
CA LEU A 342 -2.55 -20.31 -3.68
C LEU A 342 -2.25 -20.92 -2.31
N SER A 343 -1.74 -20.10 -1.41
CA SER A 343 -1.40 -20.50 -0.04
C SER A 343 -2.67 -20.64 0.82
N ALA A 344 -2.56 -21.33 1.96
CA ALA A 344 -3.69 -21.49 2.88
C ALA A 344 -4.24 -20.15 3.41
N SER A 345 -3.36 -19.15 3.61
CA SER A 345 -3.76 -17.82 4.04
C SER A 345 -4.50 -17.02 2.96
N HIS A 346 -4.37 -17.42 1.69
CA HIS A 346 -5.06 -16.82 0.55
C HIS A 346 -5.92 -17.84 -0.20
N ASN A 347 -6.57 -18.76 0.54
CA ASN A 347 -7.41 -19.81 -0.05
C ASN A 347 -8.67 -19.19 -0.72
N PRO A 348 -8.90 -19.40 -2.03
CA PRO A 348 -10.11 -18.94 -2.73
C PRO A 348 -11.41 -19.44 -2.11
N GLU A 349 -11.43 -20.62 -1.49
CA GLU A 349 -12.64 -21.15 -0.84
C GLU A 349 -13.06 -20.32 0.38
N ALA A 350 -12.14 -19.55 0.96
CA ALA A 350 -12.41 -18.70 2.12
C ALA A 350 -12.51 -17.21 1.78
N LEU A 351 -11.76 -16.75 0.76
CA LEU A 351 -11.69 -15.32 0.39
C LEU A 351 -12.40 -14.98 -0.92
N GLY A 352 -12.62 -15.96 -1.79
CA GLY A 352 -13.06 -15.75 -3.16
C GLY A 352 -11.95 -15.20 -4.05
N CYS A 353 -12.20 -15.17 -5.35
CA CYS A 353 -11.31 -14.54 -6.33
C CYS A 353 -11.60 -13.03 -6.46
N TYR A 354 -12.85 -12.63 -6.23
CA TYR A 354 -13.30 -11.24 -6.34
C TYR A 354 -12.59 -10.31 -5.34
N SER A 355 -12.25 -10.80 -4.14
CA SER A 355 -11.60 -9.97 -3.11
C SER A 355 -10.23 -9.43 -3.54
N CYS A 356 -9.56 -10.15 -4.43
CA CYS A 356 -8.27 -9.74 -4.96
C CYS A 356 -8.45 -9.01 -6.29
N HIS A 357 -9.14 -9.65 -7.24
CA HIS A 357 -9.16 -9.19 -8.63
C HIS A 357 -10.35 -8.31 -9.01
N GLY A 358 -11.34 -8.10 -8.13
CA GLY A 358 -12.55 -7.35 -8.46
C GLY A 358 -13.38 -8.03 -9.55
N GLY A 359 -14.03 -7.23 -10.42
CA GLY A 359 -14.99 -7.71 -11.42
C GLY A 359 -16.45 -7.62 -10.95
N ASP A 360 -17.31 -8.51 -11.45
CA ASP A 360 -18.70 -8.66 -10.97
C ASP A 360 -18.90 -10.10 -10.44
N PRO A 361 -19.03 -10.29 -9.11
CA PRO A 361 -19.15 -11.63 -8.53
C PRO A 361 -20.57 -12.20 -8.67
N PHE A 362 -21.55 -11.41 -9.11
CA PHE A 362 -22.98 -11.79 -9.12
C PHE A 362 -23.48 -12.17 -10.51
N THR A 363 -22.58 -12.53 -11.44
CA THR A 363 -22.93 -12.94 -12.80
C THR A 363 -22.11 -14.13 -13.28
N MET A 364 -22.73 -14.98 -14.09
CA MET A 364 -22.08 -16.09 -14.79
C MET A 364 -21.63 -15.70 -16.21
N ASN A 365 -21.94 -14.48 -16.66
CA ASN A 365 -21.53 -14.02 -17.99
C ASN A 365 -20.05 -13.62 -17.99
N LYS A 366 -19.21 -14.34 -18.73
CA LYS A 366 -17.76 -14.10 -18.85
C LYS A 366 -17.38 -12.63 -19.04
N ASN A 367 -17.99 -11.93 -19.98
CA ASN A 367 -17.61 -10.55 -20.31
C ASN A 367 -18.03 -9.57 -19.22
N THR A 368 -19.12 -9.86 -18.52
CA THR A 368 -19.62 -9.04 -17.43
C THR A 368 -18.82 -9.27 -16.16
N ALA A 369 -18.58 -10.54 -15.81
CA ALA A 369 -17.82 -10.95 -14.64
C ALA A 369 -16.39 -10.39 -14.66
N HIS A 370 -15.73 -10.41 -15.82
CA HIS A 370 -14.35 -9.95 -15.96
C HIS A 370 -14.20 -8.44 -16.24
N LYS A 371 -15.31 -7.69 -16.33
CA LYS A 371 -15.25 -6.25 -16.60
C LYS A 371 -14.66 -5.52 -15.39
N ASN A 372 -13.67 -4.66 -15.64
CA ASN A 372 -12.97 -3.88 -14.60
C ASN A 372 -12.24 -4.75 -13.55
N MET A 373 -11.81 -5.96 -13.91
CA MET A 373 -10.92 -6.73 -13.05
C MET A 373 -9.54 -6.09 -12.98
N GLU A 374 -8.92 -6.21 -11.81
CA GLU A 374 -7.54 -5.85 -11.55
C GLU A 374 -6.63 -7.02 -11.89
N LEU A 375 -5.71 -6.81 -12.84
CA LEU A 375 -4.77 -7.84 -13.26
C LEU A 375 -3.74 -8.12 -12.15
N ILE A 376 -3.24 -7.06 -11.51
CA ILE A 376 -2.18 -7.14 -10.50
C ILE A 376 -2.64 -6.42 -9.23
N PRO A 377 -3.38 -7.13 -8.35
CA PRO A 377 -4.01 -6.50 -7.20
C PRO A 377 -3.03 -6.10 -6.09
N GLY A 378 -1.73 -6.32 -6.27
CA GLY A 378 -0.68 -5.87 -5.33
C GLY A 378 -0.15 -4.46 -5.57
N ASN A 379 -0.42 -3.88 -6.75
CA ASN A 379 0.05 -2.54 -7.09
C ASN A 379 -0.37 -1.55 -6.01
N LEU A 380 0.52 -0.67 -5.54
CA LEU A 380 0.19 0.23 -4.42
C LEU A 380 -0.98 1.19 -4.73
N THR A 381 -1.24 1.46 -6.01
CA THR A 381 -2.40 2.26 -6.46
C THR A 381 -3.74 1.53 -6.34
N THR A 382 -3.74 0.21 -6.28
CA THR A 382 -4.94 -0.63 -6.19
C THR A 382 -4.97 -1.48 -4.92
N ALA A 383 -3.88 -1.53 -4.16
CA ALA A 383 -3.72 -2.32 -2.95
C ALA A 383 -4.77 -1.99 -1.88
N GLU A 384 -5.22 -0.72 -1.75
CA GLU A 384 -6.33 -0.35 -0.85
C GLU A 384 -7.64 -1.06 -1.20
N ARG A 385 -7.83 -1.46 -2.46
CA ARG A 385 -9.04 -2.10 -2.99
C ARG A 385 -9.02 -3.62 -2.84
N SER A 386 -7.86 -4.20 -2.57
CA SER A 386 -7.62 -5.64 -2.53
C SER A 386 -7.00 -6.03 -1.18
N CYS A 387 -5.68 -5.90 -1.06
CA CYS A 387 -4.90 -6.24 0.13
C CYS A 387 -5.25 -5.38 1.35
N GLY A 388 -5.73 -4.15 1.16
CA GLY A 388 -6.00 -3.16 2.20
C GLY A 388 -7.47 -3.08 2.63
N THR A 389 -8.32 -3.99 2.16
CA THR A 389 -9.72 -4.05 2.59
C THR A 389 -9.82 -4.44 4.08
N THR A 390 -10.97 -4.14 4.72
CA THR A 390 -11.19 -4.33 6.16
C THR A 390 -10.94 -5.76 6.65
N ALA A 391 -11.13 -6.76 5.79
CA ALA A 391 -10.92 -8.18 6.12
C ALA A 391 -9.47 -8.66 5.90
N CYS A 392 -8.57 -7.80 5.41
CA CYS A 392 -7.23 -8.15 4.96
C CYS A 392 -6.13 -7.41 5.77
N HIS A 393 -5.30 -6.60 5.12
CA HIS A 393 -4.14 -5.91 5.70
C HIS A 393 -4.29 -4.37 5.68
N PRO A 394 -5.38 -3.79 6.22
CA PRO A 394 -5.66 -2.35 6.13
C PRO A 394 -4.54 -1.49 6.77
N GLU A 395 -4.01 -1.94 7.92
CA GLU A 395 -2.96 -1.23 8.65
C GLU A 395 -1.62 -1.19 7.88
N ILE A 396 -1.29 -2.24 7.12
CA ILE A 396 -0.05 -2.29 6.33
C ILE A 396 -0.17 -1.35 5.13
N VAL A 397 -1.29 -1.45 4.39
CA VAL A 397 -1.52 -0.61 3.21
C VAL A 397 -1.57 0.88 3.60
N SER A 398 -2.10 1.22 4.77
CA SER A 398 -2.16 2.61 5.23
C SER A 398 -0.78 3.25 5.45
N ARG A 399 0.25 2.46 5.77
CA ARG A 399 1.59 2.96 6.12
C ARG A 399 2.67 2.64 5.10
N ILE A 400 2.43 1.73 4.15
CA ILE A 400 3.46 1.29 3.19
C ILE A 400 4.06 2.44 2.40
N ASN A 401 3.25 3.43 2.03
CA ASN A 401 3.66 4.64 1.33
C ASN A 401 4.52 5.60 2.17
N THR A 402 4.81 5.27 3.44
CA THR A 402 5.76 6.02 4.28
C THR A 402 7.18 5.44 4.27
N GLY A 403 7.33 4.17 3.87
CA GLY A 403 8.64 3.51 3.83
C GLY A 403 9.48 3.93 2.62
N LEU A 404 10.80 3.94 2.77
CA LEU A 404 11.74 4.31 1.70
C LEU A 404 11.65 3.44 0.44
N MET A 405 11.25 2.17 0.57
CA MET A 405 10.94 1.30 -0.56
C MET A 405 9.79 1.84 -1.44
N ALA A 406 8.88 2.63 -0.85
CA ALA A 406 7.71 3.22 -1.49
C ALA A 406 7.79 4.76 -1.63
N THR A 407 8.75 5.46 -1.03
CA THR A 407 8.91 6.91 -1.24
C THR A 407 10.11 7.28 -2.11
N LEU A 408 11.19 6.50 -2.03
CA LEU A 408 12.49 6.82 -2.62
C LEU A 408 13.10 8.14 -2.11
N SER A 409 12.65 8.64 -0.94
CA SER A 409 12.95 10.01 -0.45
C SER A 409 14.44 10.35 -0.47
N GLY A 410 15.29 9.48 0.07
CA GLY A 410 16.73 9.74 0.16
C GLY A 410 17.43 9.81 -1.18
N MET A 411 17.02 8.98 -2.14
CA MET A 411 17.59 9.03 -3.49
C MET A 411 17.20 10.33 -4.19
N ILE A 412 15.92 10.71 -4.12
CA ILE A 412 15.41 11.94 -4.75
C ILE A 412 16.06 13.18 -4.11
N SER A 413 16.12 13.24 -2.78
CA SER A 413 16.72 14.37 -2.08
C SER A 413 18.22 14.48 -2.32
N VAL A 414 18.95 13.36 -2.36
CA VAL A 414 20.39 13.36 -2.66
C VAL A 414 20.65 13.75 -4.12
N ASP A 415 19.85 13.29 -5.07
CA ASP A 415 20.03 13.61 -6.48
C ASP A 415 19.80 15.11 -6.73
N ARG A 416 18.69 15.67 -6.25
CA ARG A 416 18.42 17.12 -6.31
C ARG A 416 19.51 17.93 -5.61
N TYR A 417 20.01 17.45 -4.47
CA TYR A 417 21.15 18.07 -3.80
C TYR A 417 22.39 18.06 -4.70
N VAL A 418 22.69 16.96 -5.39
CA VAL A 418 23.84 16.81 -6.29
C VAL A 418 23.69 17.65 -7.57
N PHE A 419 22.48 17.92 -8.05
CA PHE A 419 22.23 18.79 -9.20
C PHE A 419 22.18 20.30 -8.85
N ASP A 420 22.47 20.65 -7.58
CA ASP A 420 22.32 22.00 -7.01
C ASP A 420 20.90 22.57 -7.20
N GLU A 421 19.89 21.70 -7.18
CA GLU A 421 18.47 22.07 -7.20
C GLU A 421 17.87 22.15 -5.78
N GLN A 422 18.64 21.73 -4.78
CA GLN A 422 18.27 21.75 -3.37
C GLN A 422 19.51 21.91 -2.46
N ASP A 423 19.36 22.56 -1.31
CA ASP A 423 20.47 22.88 -0.40
C ASP A 423 20.84 21.76 0.58
N SER A 424 19.94 20.81 0.84
CA SER A 424 20.09 19.75 1.84
C SER A 424 19.86 18.37 1.22
N PRO A 425 20.65 17.35 1.57
CA PRO A 425 20.38 15.97 1.15
C PRO A 425 19.29 15.27 1.99
N ASP A 426 18.72 15.93 3.00
CA ASP A 426 17.85 15.30 4.01
C ASP A 426 16.37 15.72 3.92
N GLU A 427 15.97 16.36 2.82
CA GLU A 427 14.57 16.77 2.66
C GLU A 427 13.65 15.57 2.44
N LEU A 428 12.46 15.63 3.04
CA LEU A 428 11.45 14.61 2.84
C LEU A 428 10.73 14.84 1.52
N THR A 429 10.69 13.80 0.68
CA THR A 429 10.01 13.83 -0.60
C THR A 429 9.48 12.44 -0.97
N THR A 430 8.74 12.35 -2.06
CA THR A 430 8.22 11.08 -2.58
C THR A 430 8.32 11.06 -4.09
N ILE A 431 8.24 9.87 -4.68
CA ILE A 431 8.18 9.68 -6.13
C ILE A 431 7.08 10.50 -6.82
N HIS A 432 5.98 10.80 -6.12
CA HIS A 432 4.88 11.61 -6.64
C HIS A 432 5.23 13.10 -6.81
N HIS A 433 6.35 13.55 -6.21
CA HIS A 433 6.85 14.91 -6.34
C HIS A 433 7.90 15.07 -7.44
N LEU A 434 8.21 14.02 -8.21
CA LEU A 434 9.09 14.12 -9.37
C LEU A 434 8.43 14.97 -10.46
N GLY A 435 9.12 16.02 -10.88
CA GLY A 435 8.76 16.89 -11.98
C GLY A 435 9.59 16.60 -13.24
N ASN A 436 10.05 17.67 -13.89
CA ASN A 436 10.89 17.62 -15.09
C ASN A 436 12.13 18.54 -14.92
N SER A 437 12.67 18.65 -13.71
CA SER A 437 13.97 19.28 -13.53
C SER A 437 15.09 18.36 -14.04
N ALA A 438 16.32 18.84 -14.10
CA ALA A 438 17.44 18.02 -14.58
C ALA A 438 17.63 16.79 -13.67
N ALA A 439 17.59 16.99 -12.35
CA ALA A 439 17.65 15.90 -11.36
C ALA A 439 16.46 14.93 -11.47
N ASP A 440 15.25 15.48 -11.55
CA ASP A 440 14.06 14.64 -11.61
C ASP A 440 14.03 13.80 -12.90
N GLU A 441 14.42 14.38 -14.03
CA GLU A 441 14.50 13.64 -15.30
C GLU A 441 15.64 12.61 -15.28
N HIS A 442 16.78 12.91 -14.65
CA HIS A 442 17.86 11.96 -14.41
C HIS A 442 17.37 10.71 -13.68
N LEU A 443 16.63 10.87 -12.58
CA LEU A 443 16.04 9.74 -11.86
C LEU A 443 14.98 8.99 -12.68
N ARG A 444 14.16 9.71 -13.45
CA ARG A 444 13.13 9.12 -14.32
C ARG A 444 13.74 8.31 -15.45
N ASN A 445 14.91 8.68 -15.96
CA ASN A 445 15.60 7.94 -17.03
C ASN A 445 16.36 6.71 -16.50
N LEU A 446 16.93 6.79 -15.28
CA LEU A 446 17.94 5.83 -14.84
C LEU A 446 17.56 5.01 -13.59
N CYS A 447 16.82 5.55 -12.64
CA CYS A 447 16.79 5.00 -11.27
C CYS A 447 15.40 4.56 -10.77
N VAL A 448 14.31 5.16 -11.24
CA VAL A 448 12.97 5.00 -10.64
C VAL A 448 12.34 3.61 -10.84
N ARG A 449 12.81 2.82 -11.82
CA ARG A 449 12.22 1.50 -12.18
C ARG A 449 12.31 0.43 -11.07
N CYS A 450 13.21 0.60 -10.10
CA CYS A 450 13.40 -0.38 -9.00
C CYS A 450 12.48 -0.18 -7.80
N HIS A 451 11.57 0.79 -7.87
CA HIS A 451 10.78 1.22 -6.72
C HIS A 451 9.49 0.43 -6.54
N LEU A 452 9.10 0.19 -5.27
CA LEU A 452 7.93 -0.63 -4.92
C LEU A 452 6.61 -0.05 -5.43
N GLY A 453 6.54 1.28 -5.53
CA GLY A 453 5.38 2.01 -6.03
C GLY A 453 5.25 1.99 -7.56
N ASN A 454 6.25 1.50 -8.30
CA ASN A 454 6.11 1.36 -9.74
C ASN A 454 5.05 0.30 -10.06
N GLN A 455 4.07 0.69 -10.88
CA GLN A 455 2.99 -0.19 -11.25
C GLN A 455 3.50 -1.27 -12.20
N LYS A 456 3.17 -2.51 -11.88
CA LYS A 456 3.35 -3.63 -12.80
C LYS A 456 2.12 -3.72 -13.71
N THR A 457 2.34 -3.81 -15.01
CA THR A 457 1.29 -3.89 -16.04
C THR A 457 1.15 -5.28 -16.65
N GLU A 458 2.18 -6.12 -16.50
CA GLU A 458 2.23 -7.48 -17.05
C GLU A 458 2.45 -8.52 -15.95
N THR A 459 1.88 -9.72 -16.12
CA THR A 459 2.10 -10.83 -15.19
C THR A 459 3.47 -11.46 -15.38
N GLY A 460 4.00 -12.10 -14.33
CA GLY A 460 5.26 -12.82 -14.37
C GLY A 460 6.00 -12.78 -13.03
N PRO A 461 7.03 -13.64 -12.86
CA PRO A 461 7.89 -13.60 -11.69
C PRO A 461 8.61 -12.26 -11.58
N VAL A 462 8.95 -11.88 -10.35
CA VAL A 462 9.78 -10.70 -10.08
C VAL A 462 11.23 -11.07 -10.36
N ASN A 463 11.89 -10.30 -11.22
CA ASN A 463 13.28 -10.49 -11.60
C ASN A 463 13.88 -9.16 -12.09
N GLU A 464 15.12 -9.18 -12.55
CA GLU A 464 15.82 -8.02 -13.10
C GLU A 464 15.15 -7.39 -14.34
N SER A 465 14.22 -8.07 -14.99
CA SER A 465 13.43 -7.49 -16.10
C SER A 465 12.02 -7.07 -15.68
N SER A 466 11.52 -7.58 -14.56
CA SER A 466 10.15 -7.41 -14.06
C SER A 466 10.15 -7.00 -12.58
N ARG A 467 10.07 -5.68 -12.35
CA ARG A 467 10.18 -5.04 -11.02
C ARG A 467 8.89 -4.29 -10.65
N GLY A 468 8.79 -3.84 -9.40
CA GLY A 468 7.59 -3.16 -8.89
C GLY A 468 6.45 -4.14 -8.61
N GLY A 469 5.21 -3.63 -8.56
CA GLY A 469 4.04 -4.46 -8.26
C GLY A 469 3.54 -4.38 -6.81
N GLY A 470 4.03 -3.40 -6.04
CA GLY A 470 3.65 -3.19 -4.65
C GLY A 470 3.83 -4.43 -3.79
N CYS A 471 2.79 -4.85 -3.07
CA CYS A 471 2.84 -6.01 -2.16
C CYS A 471 3.33 -7.30 -2.87
N LEU A 472 2.98 -7.47 -4.14
CA LEU A 472 3.34 -8.66 -4.92
C LEU A 472 4.80 -8.67 -5.38
N ALA A 473 5.53 -7.57 -5.24
CA ALA A 473 6.98 -7.54 -5.51
C ALA A 473 7.75 -8.51 -4.61
N CYS A 474 7.27 -8.73 -3.39
CA CYS A 474 7.91 -9.64 -2.42
C CYS A 474 7.08 -10.89 -2.16
N HIS A 475 5.75 -10.82 -2.26
CA HIS A 475 4.87 -11.91 -1.81
C HIS A 475 4.42 -12.86 -2.92
N LEU A 476 4.71 -12.56 -4.20
CA LEU A 476 4.27 -13.37 -5.33
C LEU A 476 5.31 -14.44 -5.70
N ASN A 477 5.00 -15.69 -5.38
CA ASN A 477 5.88 -16.83 -5.56
C ASN A 477 5.42 -17.72 -6.72
N TYR A 478 6.28 -17.89 -7.72
CA TYR A 478 6.04 -18.81 -8.83
C TYR A 478 6.63 -20.18 -8.53
N GLY A 479 5.80 -21.14 -8.15
CA GLY A 479 6.19 -22.55 -8.10
C GLY A 479 6.33 -23.18 -9.49
N ASP A 480 6.93 -24.37 -9.57
CA ASP A 480 7.26 -25.06 -10.83
C ASP A 480 6.09 -25.12 -11.83
N LYS A 481 4.88 -25.47 -11.33
CA LYS A 481 3.68 -25.61 -12.16
C LYS A 481 3.19 -24.27 -12.70
N SER A 482 3.07 -23.25 -11.84
CA SER A 482 2.66 -21.91 -12.24
C SER A 482 3.68 -21.25 -13.16
N LEU A 483 4.98 -21.49 -12.95
CA LEU A 483 6.04 -20.96 -13.79
C LEU A 483 6.05 -21.61 -15.17
N THR A 484 5.90 -22.94 -15.23
CA THR A 484 5.78 -23.67 -16.49
C THR A 484 4.56 -23.19 -17.28
N ALA A 485 3.40 -23.09 -16.62
CA ALA A 485 2.16 -22.63 -17.25
C ALA A 485 2.27 -21.18 -17.75
N TYR A 486 2.95 -20.31 -17.00
CA TYR A 486 3.26 -18.95 -17.43
C TYR A 486 4.12 -18.93 -18.71
N HIS A 487 5.21 -19.70 -18.76
CA HIS A 487 6.07 -19.75 -19.94
C HIS A 487 5.37 -20.37 -21.16
N GLN A 488 4.50 -21.37 -20.96
CA GLN A 488 3.68 -21.94 -22.03
C GLN A 488 2.75 -20.89 -22.64
N HIS A 489 2.07 -20.12 -21.80
CA HIS A 489 1.21 -19.02 -22.25
C HIS A 489 2.01 -17.91 -22.95
N LYS A 490 3.15 -17.51 -22.39
CA LYS A 490 4.02 -16.49 -23.01
C LYS A 490 4.54 -16.89 -24.39
N ASN A 491 4.75 -18.19 -24.63
CA ASN A 491 5.19 -18.71 -25.92
C ASN A 491 4.03 -18.98 -26.89
N ASN A 492 2.79 -19.08 -26.38
CA ASN A 492 1.59 -19.35 -27.15
C ASN A 492 0.37 -18.75 -26.42
N ASP A 493 -0.10 -17.59 -26.89
CA ASP A 493 -1.23 -16.86 -26.28
C ASP A 493 -2.55 -17.67 -26.24
N GLN A 494 -2.65 -18.79 -26.97
CA GLN A 494 -3.82 -19.69 -26.92
C GLN A 494 -3.74 -20.72 -25.79
N ASP A 495 -2.59 -20.89 -25.14
CA ASP A 495 -2.45 -21.80 -24.00
C ASP A 495 -3.18 -21.23 -22.78
N THR A 496 -4.04 -22.04 -22.17
CA THR A 496 -4.88 -21.64 -21.02
C THR A 496 -4.48 -22.34 -19.72
N THR A 497 -3.36 -23.08 -19.73
CA THR A 497 -2.88 -23.85 -18.56
C THR A 497 -2.63 -22.94 -17.35
N TYR A 498 -2.21 -21.68 -17.60
CA TYR A 498 -2.01 -20.68 -16.54
C TYR A 498 -3.27 -20.37 -15.74
N LEU A 499 -4.47 -20.58 -16.32
CA LEU A 499 -5.75 -20.41 -15.62
C LEU A 499 -5.99 -21.47 -14.54
N SER A 500 -5.26 -22.60 -14.56
CA SER A 500 -5.38 -23.66 -13.56
C SER A 500 -4.36 -23.57 -12.42
N PHE A 501 -3.27 -22.83 -12.63
CA PHE A 501 -2.14 -22.76 -11.70
C PHE A 501 -1.77 -21.31 -11.39
N HIS A 502 -2.31 -20.81 -10.28
CA HIS A 502 -2.02 -19.49 -9.77
C HIS A 502 -0.70 -19.50 -8.98
N PRO A 503 0.18 -18.48 -9.14
CA PRO A 503 1.33 -18.30 -8.26
C PRO A 503 0.90 -18.13 -6.79
N SER A 504 1.65 -18.65 -5.83
CA SER A 504 1.30 -18.48 -4.41
C SER A 504 1.52 -17.04 -3.95
N VAL A 505 0.59 -16.51 -3.15
CA VAL A 505 0.80 -15.26 -2.40
C VAL A 505 1.05 -15.63 -0.95
N ASP A 506 2.27 -15.46 -0.45
CA ASP A 506 2.64 -15.88 0.90
C ASP A 506 3.93 -15.22 1.42
N LEU A 507 4.40 -15.73 2.57
CA LEU A 507 5.57 -15.24 3.27
C LEU A 507 6.89 -15.92 2.82
N GLN A 508 6.91 -16.75 1.78
CA GLN A 508 8.14 -17.40 1.28
C GLN A 508 8.96 -16.44 0.42
N VAL A 509 9.40 -15.33 1.00
CA VAL A 509 10.17 -14.29 0.31
C VAL A 509 11.64 -14.71 0.28
N THR A 510 12.17 -15.00 -0.89
CA THR A 510 13.57 -15.40 -1.11
C THR A 510 14.45 -14.23 -1.55
N ASP A 511 15.78 -14.44 -1.57
CA ASP A 511 16.75 -13.45 -2.06
C ASP A 511 16.51 -13.01 -3.51
N GLU A 512 15.90 -13.86 -4.36
CA GLU A 512 15.55 -13.52 -5.74
C GLU A 512 14.60 -12.30 -5.83
N HIS A 513 13.67 -12.16 -4.87
CA HIS A 513 12.77 -11.02 -4.81
C HIS A 513 13.54 -9.72 -4.53
N CYS A 514 14.58 -9.82 -3.69
CA CYS A 514 15.45 -8.69 -3.38
C CYS A 514 16.39 -8.39 -4.56
N PHE A 515 16.94 -9.44 -5.18
CA PHE A 515 17.87 -9.37 -6.30
C PHE A 515 17.29 -8.61 -7.49
N GLY A 516 15.99 -8.80 -7.78
CA GLY A 516 15.30 -8.07 -8.84
C GLY A 516 15.51 -6.55 -8.76
N CYS A 517 15.52 -5.96 -7.56
CA CYS A 517 15.68 -4.51 -7.35
C CYS A 517 17.09 -4.12 -6.86
N HIS A 518 17.73 -4.96 -6.05
CA HIS A 518 19.00 -4.66 -5.36
C HIS A 518 20.26 -5.23 -6.07
N SER A 519 20.13 -5.68 -7.32
CA SER A 519 21.25 -6.08 -8.19
C SER A 519 21.88 -4.92 -8.99
N ARG A 520 21.30 -3.70 -8.92
CA ARG A 520 21.80 -2.50 -9.62
C ARG A 520 22.26 -1.41 -8.66
N SER A 521 21.34 -0.62 -8.13
CA SER A 521 21.69 0.48 -7.21
C SER A 521 22.20 -0.09 -5.88
N GLY A 522 23.36 0.36 -5.42
CA GLY A 522 24.05 -0.12 -4.21
C GLY A 522 24.63 -1.54 -4.28
N ARG A 523 24.24 -2.36 -5.29
CA ARG A 523 24.74 -3.74 -5.51
C ARG A 523 24.58 -4.63 -4.27
N ILE A 524 23.56 -4.38 -3.45
CA ILE A 524 23.41 -5.00 -2.12
C ILE A 524 23.29 -6.51 -2.23
N SER A 525 22.39 -7.03 -3.07
CA SER A 525 22.21 -8.47 -3.24
C SER A 525 23.45 -9.13 -3.81
N THR A 526 24.10 -8.48 -4.79
CA THR A 526 25.31 -9.02 -5.40
C THR A 526 26.47 -9.03 -4.42
N ASN A 527 26.65 -8.01 -3.58
CA ASN A 527 27.69 -8.00 -2.54
C ASN A 527 27.45 -9.10 -1.49
N PHE A 528 26.20 -9.25 -1.03
CA PHE A 528 25.82 -10.28 -0.06
C PHE A 528 26.18 -11.69 -0.55
N GLU A 529 25.95 -11.94 -1.84
CA GLU A 529 26.28 -13.20 -2.53
C GLU A 529 27.76 -13.32 -2.95
N GLY A 530 28.58 -12.26 -2.82
CA GLY A 530 29.99 -12.26 -3.19
C GLY A 530 30.25 -12.03 -4.68
N TRP A 531 29.51 -11.13 -5.32
CA TRP A 531 29.65 -10.74 -6.72
C TRP A 531 29.86 -9.23 -6.85
N HIS A 532 30.91 -8.83 -7.57
CA HIS A 532 31.23 -7.42 -7.81
C HIS A 532 31.21 -7.11 -9.31
N GLU A 533 30.52 -6.04 -9.70
CA GLU A 533 30.38 -5.64 -11.11
C GLU A 533 31.74 -5.23 -11.72
N THR A 534 31.91 -5.47 -13.02
CA THR A 534 33.11 -5.12 -13.78
C THR A 534 32.74 -4.30 -15.02
N THR A 535 33.76 -3.72 -15.67
CA THR A 535 33.63 -3.03 -16.96
C THR A 535 33.81 -3.98 -18.14
N LEU A 536 33.87 -5.29 -17.90
CA LEU A 536 34.05 -6.29 -18.95
C LEU A 536 32.74 -6.49 -19.72
N THR A 537 32.84 -6.82 -21.00
CA THR A 537 31.72 -7.29 -21.81
C THR A 537 31.49 -8.78 -21.59
N ALA A 538 30.29 -9.26 -21.91
CA ALA A 538 29.93 -10.67 -21.77
C ALA A 538 30.87 -11.59 -22.56
N GLU A 539 31.33 -11.16 -23.73
CA GLU A 539 32.25 -11.91 -24.59
C GLU A 539 33.64 -12.09 -23.95
N GLU A 540 34.10 -11.14 -23.13
CA GLU A 540 35.42 -11.17 -22.47
C GLU A 540 35.50 -12.18 -21.30
N THR A 541 34.39 -12.84 -20.94
CA THR A 541 34.33 -13.76 -19.79
C THR A 541 34.75 -15.20 -20.11
N ASP A 542 34.83 -15.57 -21.39
CA ASP A 542 35.12 -16.91 -21.89
C ASP A 542 34.28 -18.05 -21.24
N GLY A 543 33.11 -17.73 -20.69
CA GLY A 543 32.26 -18.69 -19.96
C GLY A 543 32.85 -19.18 -18.62
N SER A 544 33.84 -18.48 -18.06
CA SER A 544 34.47 -18.84 -16.79
C SER A 544 33.49 -18.72 -15.61
N SER A 545 33.48 -19.73 -14.74
CA SER A 545 32.69 -19.73 -13.48
C SER A 545 33.07 -18.65 -12.47
N ASN A 546 34.16 -17.91 -12.71
CA ASN A 546 34.53 -16.74 -11.92
C ASN A 546 33.70 -15.51 -12.26
N TYR A 547 32.90 -15.56 -13.33
CA TYR A 547 32.01 -14.50 -13.75
C TYR A 547 30.54 -14.92 -13.71
N ARG A 548 29.67 -13.95 -13.45
CA ARG A 548 28.21 -14.05 -13.57
C ARG A 548 27.73 -12.94 -14.50
N ILE A 549 26.85 -13.28 -15.44
CA ILE A 549 26.24 -12.31 -16.35
C ILE A 549 24.81 -12.03 -15.86
N VAL A 550 24.47 -10.75 -15.71
CA VAL A 550 23.16 -10.26 -15.27
C VAL A 550 22.59 -9.35 -16.35
N GLU A 551 21.28 -9.44 -16.61
CA GLU A 551 20.59 -8.69 -17.69
C GLU A 551 21.16 -8.92 -19.11
N GLY A 552 21.98 -9.96 -19.30
CA GLY A 552 22.58 -10.33 -20.58
C GLY A 552 23.85 -9.57 -20.98
N TYR A 553 24.22 -8.51 -20.26
CA TYR A 553 25.39 -7.68 -20.61
C TYR A 553 26.26 -7.27 -19.41
N ARG A 554 25.72 -7.23 -18.17
CA ARG A 554 26.49 -6.79 -17.00
C ARG A 554 27.30 -7.95 -16.45
N VAL A 555 28.61 -7.79 -16.40
CA VAL A 555 29.53 -8.82 -15.93
C VAL A 555 29.89 -8.57 -14.47
N PHE A 556 29.77 -9.60 -13.65
CA PHE A 556 30.18 -9.61 -12.26
C PHE A 556 31.30 -10.61 -12.06
N ARG A 557 32.35 -10.23 -11.33
CA ARG A 557 33.42 -11.13 -10.89
C ARG A 557 33.17 -11.61 -9.46
N LYS A 558 33.58 -12.83 -9.18
CA LYS A 558 33.50 -13.42 -7.84
C LYS A 558 34.36 -12.66 -6.83
N GLN A 559 33.84 -12.50 -5.62
CA GLN A 559 34.47 -11.92 -4.43
C GLN A 559 34.11 -12.76 -3.19
N GLU A 560 34.61 -12.36 -2.02
CA GLU A 560 34.24 -12.99 -0.75
C GLU A 560 32.80 -12.61 -0.37
N ALA A 561 31.92 -13.61 -0.27
CA ALA A 561 30.50 -13.43 0.11
C ALA A 561 30.33 -13.18 1.60
N ASP A 562 29.22 -12.59 2.02
CA ASP A 562 28.92 -12.35 3.43
C ASP A 562 28.87 -13.67 4.24
N VAL A 563 29.38 -13.63 5.47
CA VAL A 563 29.38 -14.79 6.38
C VAL A 563 27.97 -15.28 6.69
N HIS A 564 26.96 -14.40 6.70
CA HIS A 564 25.57 -14.78 6.94
C HIS A 564 24.97 -15.47 5.72
N HIS A 565 25.27 -14.97 4.51
CA HIS A 565 24.88 -15.62 3.25
C HIS A 565 25.50 -17.02 3.13
N THR A 566 26.82 -17.14 3.33
CA THR A 566 27.51 -18.44 3.34
C THR A 566 27.03 -19.35 4.48
N GLY A 567 26.52 -18.75 5.56
CA GLY A 567 25.83 -19.41 6.66
C GLY A 567 24.41 -19.89 6.32
N GLY A 568 23.87 -19.59 5.14
CA GLY A 568 22.55 -19.99 4.66
C GLY A 568 21.40 -19.09 5.12
N MET A 569 21.69 -17.84 5.50
CA MET A 569 20.68 -16.82 5.78
C MET A 569 20.31 -16.07 4.49
N GLU A 570 19.06 -15.66 4.41
CA GLU A 570 18.51 -14.81 3.34
C GLU A 570 18.35 -13.36 3.84
N CYS A 571 18.16 -12.40 2.94
CA CYS A 571 17.98 -10.98 3.27
C CYS A 571 16.89 -10.79 4.34
N ILE A 572 15.78 -11.51 4.20
CA ILE A 572 14.67 -11.41 5.14
C ILE A 572 15.03 -11.90 6.54
N ASP A 573 16.08 -12.69 6.75
CA ASP A 573 16.47 -13.15 8.09
C ASP A 573 16.99 -12.01 8.97
N CYS A 574 17.61 -11.01 8.35
CA CYS A 574 18.15 -9.81 8.98
C CYS A 574 17.21 -8.60 8.91
N HIS A 575 16.08 -8.71 8.19
CA HIS A 575 15.10 -7.63 8.05
C HIS A 575 13.72 -7.98 8.63
N ASN A 576 13.00 -6.96 9.10
CA ASN A 576 11.62 -7.09 9.59
C ASN A 576 10.60 -6.35 8.70
N SER A 577 9.31 -6.64 8.88
CA SER A 577 8.23 -6.09 8.05
C SER A 577 8.17 -4.56 8.11
N TYR A 578 8.45 -3.95 9.26
CA TYR A 578 8.41 -2.50 9.41
C TYR A 578 9.58 -1.76 8.75
N GLU A 579 10.71 -2.44 8.52
CA GLU A 579 11.82 -1.89 7.73
C GLU A 579 11.52 -1.91 6.24
N LEU A 580 10.74 -2.87 5.75
CA LEU A 580 10.46 -3.07 4.33
C LEU A 580 9.15 -2.41 3.89
N MET A 581 8.10 -2.57 4.71
CA MET A 581 6.72 -2.11 4.47
C MET A 581 6.39 -0.81 5.21
N GLY A 582 7.40 -0.13 5.77
CA GLY A 582 7.23 1.11 6.53
C GLY A 582 6.59 0.93 7.90
N ASP A 583 6.80 1.93 8.76
CA ASP A 583 6.27 1.98 10.12
C ASP A 583 5.36 3.18 10.41
N GLY A 584 4.93 3.87 9.36
CA GLY A 584 4.13 5.09 9.45
C GLY A 584 4.96 6.35 9.59
N THR A 585 6.28 6.25 9.67
CA THR A 585 7.20 7.40 9.72
C THR A 585 7.92 7.56 8.39
N LEU A 586 7.96 8.80 7.90
CA LEU A 586 8.81 9.17 6.76
C LEU A 586 10.25 9.35 7.22
N TYR A 587 11.18 8.74 6.51
CA TYR A 587 12.61 8.89 6.75
C TYR A 587 13.29 9.50 5.52
N PRO A 588 14.23 10.45 5.67
CA PRO A 588 15.05 10.89 4.56
C PRO A 588 16.00 9.79 4.11
N HIS A 589 16.61 9.00 5.02
CA HIS A 589 17.64 8.02 4.64
C HIS A 589 17.46 6.64 5.26
N GLU A 590 17.97 5.60 4.57
CA GLU A 590 17.73 4.19 4.91
C GLU A 590 18.20 3.82 6.32
N GLU A 591 19.33 4.35 6.76
CA GLU A 591 19.93 3.98 8.05
C GLU A 591 19.09 4.48 9.23
N GLN A 592 18.20 5.45 8.98
CA GLN A 592 17.24 5.93 9.97
C GLN A 592 16.01 5.03 10.04
N GLN A 593 15.57 4.47 8.91
CA GLN A 593 14.47 3.50 8.86
C GLN A 593 14.87 2.14 9.43
N THR A 594 16.07 1.64 9.09
CA THR A 594 16.60 0.38 9.61
C THR A 594 16.58 0.35 11.14
N ASP A 595 16.19 -0.78 11.69
CA ASP A 595 15.96 -1.02 13.10
C ASP A 595 16.94 -2.07 13.66
N ILE A 596 17.17 -3.14 12.91
CA ILE A 596 18.03 -4.26 13.31
C ILE A 596 19.49 -3.84 13.23
N GLN A 597 20.23 -4.09 14.31
CA GLN A 597 21.66 -3.83 14.41
C GLN A 597 22.43 -5.10 14.74
N CYS A 598 23.73 -5.13 14.42
CA CYS A 598 24.61 -6.24 14.76
C CYS A 598 24.55 -6.58 16.26
N SER A 599 24.49 -5.57 17.12
CA SER A 599 24.44 -5.71 18.58
C SER A 599 23.13 -6.28 19.12
N ASP A 600 22.04 -6.25 18.35
CA ASP A 600 20.77 -6.87 18.75
C ASP A 600 20.89 -8.40 18.74
N CYS A 601 21.68 -8.94 17.81
CA CYS A 601 21.92 -10.38 17.64
C CYS A 601 23.24 -10.85 18.28
N HIS A 602 24.28 -10.02 18.19
CA HIS A 602 25.63 -10.25 18.71
C HIS A 602 25.88 -9.35 19.92
N TYR A 603 25.31 -9.75 21.06
CA TYR A 603 25.40 -9.01 22.31
C TYR A 603 26.55 -9.50 23.21
N SER A 604 27.21 -8.57 23.91
CA SER A 604 28.20 -8.89 24.94
C SER A 604 27.57 -8.96 26.34
N ASP A 605 26.59 -8.07 26.60
CA ASP A 605 25.82 -8.02 27.84
C ASP A 605 24.47 -8.71 27.70
N LYS A 606 23.60 -8.59 28.71
CA LYS A 606 22.25 -9.15 28.66
C LYS A 606 21.45 -8.53 27.50
N PRO A 607 20.88 -9.34 26.58
CA PRO A 607 20.14 -8.82 25.45
C PRO A 607 18.78 -8.22 25.86
N ASN A 608 18.24 -7.35 25.01
CA ASN A 608 16.83 -6.97 25.08
C ASN A 608 15.98 -8.15 24.64
N THR A 609 15.00 -8.54 25.45
CA THR A 609 14.14 -9.68 25.16
C THR A 609 12.67 -9.38 25.37
N LEU A 610 11.82 -10.02 24.57
CA LEU A 610 10.37 -10.01 24.70
C LEU A 610 9.84 -11.43 24.75
N VAL A 611 8.65 -11.61 25.32
CA VAL A 611 7.84 -12.83 25.18
C VAL A 611 6.70 -12.61 24.19
N LEU A 612 6.12 -13.69 23.67
CA LEU A 612 5.11 -13.63 22.60
C LEU A 612 3.88 -12.76 22.97
N CYS A 613 3.47 -12.69 24.23
CA CYS A 613 2.35 -11.83 24.65
C CYS A 613 2.67 -10.33 24.68
N GLU A 614 3.95 -9.95 24.56
CA GLU A 614 4.40 -8.56 24.44
C GLU A 614 4.61 -8.15 22.97
N PHE A 615 4.45 -9.07 22.03
CA PHE A 615 4.59 -8.75 20.61
C PHE A 615 3.45 -7.85 20.15
N ASP A 616 3.75 -6.96 19.22
CA ASP A 616 2.70 -6.33 18.43
C ASP A 616 1.93 -7.38 17.62
N GLN A 617 0.71 -7.03 17.21
CA GLN A 617 -0.20 -7.95 16.53
C GLN A 617 0.39 -8.52 15.24
N GLU A 618 1.11 -7.71 14.47
CA GLU A 618 1.69 -8.12 13.18
C GLU A 618 2.82 -9.12 13.39
N SER A 619 3.78 -8.79 14.25
CA SER A 619 4.89 -9.68 14.61
C SER A 619 4.40 -11.00 15.18
N ALA A 620 3.34 -10.99 16.01
CA ALA A 620 2.73 -12.19 16.55
C ALA A 620 2.10 -13.07 15.46
N ILE A 621 1.37 -12.47 14.51
CA ILE A 621 0.77 -13.18 13.37
C ILE A 621 1.86 -13.77 12.48
N ILE A 622 2.87 -12.99 12.09
CA ILE A 622 3.97 -13.46 11.23
C ILE A 622 4.74 -14.59 11.93
N ASN A 623 5.00 -14.48 13.23
CA ASN A 623 5.64 -15.55 14.00
C ASN A 623 4.80 -16.84 14.00
N SER A 624 3.49 -16.72 14.24
CA SER A 624 2.55 -17.85 14.22
C SER A 624 2.51 -18.55 12.86
N LEU A 625 2.39 -17.78 11.78
CA LEU A 625 2.36 -18.31 10.41
C LEU A 625 3.67 -18.98 10.01
N ARG A 626 4.82 -18.45 10.45
CA ARG A 626 6.13 -18.99 10.05
C ARG A 626 6.61 -20.15 10.90
N PHE A 627 6.35 -20.14 12.20
CA PHE A 627 7.00 -21.06 13.13
C PHE A 627 6.00 -21.89 13.94
N SER A 628 4.75 -21.45 14.05
CA SER A 628 3.69 -22.12 14.83
C SER A 628 4.10 -22.43 16.27
N ARG A 629 4.86 -21.52 16.90
CA ARG A 629 5.41 -21.69 18.26
C ARG A 629 4.68 -20.80 19.27
N ALA A 630 3.99 -21.44 20.21
CA ALA A 630 3.58 -20.83 21.47
C ALA A 630 4.31 -21.56 22.61
N ASP A 631 5.62 -21.32 22.75
CA ASP A 631 6.49 -22.13 23.60
C ASP A 631 7.02 -21.39 24.84
N GLY A 632 6.49 -20.20 25.15
CA GLY A 632 6.88 -19.40 26.31
C GLY A 632 8.34 -18.94 26.29
N LYS A 633 9.02 -19.03 25.14
CA LYS A 633 10.40 -18.60 25.00
C LYS A 633 10.53 -17.09 25.00
N LYS A 634 11.75 -16.65 25.34
CA LYS A 634 12.19 -15.27 25.15
C LYS A 634 12.79 -15.12 23.76
N TYR A 635 12.40 -14.07 23.07
CA TYR A 635 12.87 -13.65 21.76
C TYR A 635 13.76 -12.44 21.94
N LEU A 636 14.77 -12.26 21.08
CA LEU A 636 15.52 -11.02 21.05
C LEU A 636 14.64 -9.88 20.53
N SER A 637 15.00 -8.65 20.84
CA SER A 637 14.31 -7.46 20.37
C SER A 637 15.29 -6.34 20.05
N THR A 638 14.93 -5.51 19.08
CA THR A 638 15.77 -4.39 18.63
C THR A 638 15.96 -3.38 19.75
N ALA A 639 17.17 -2.84 19.90
CA ALA A 639 17.44 -1.82 20.89
C ALA A 639 16.73 -0.50 20.57
N LYS A 640 16.66 -0.14 19.28
CA LYS A 640 16.19 1.16 18.77
C LYS A 640 14.70 1.38 18.94
N ARG A 641 13.86 0.38 18.60
CA ARG A 641 12.38 0.49 18.68
C ARG A 641 11.71 -0.63 19.48
N LYS A 642 12.47 -1.50 20.14
CA LYS A 642 11.94 -2.63 20.94
C LYS A 642 11.05 -3.57 20.12
N ARG A 643 11.35 -3.75 18.83
CA ARG A 643 10.62 -4.68 17.97
C ARG A 643 11.13 -6.10 18.14
N PRO A 644 10.26 -7.12 18.14
CA PRO A 644 10.71 -8.49 18.30
C PRO A 644 11.45 -9.00 17.07
N LEU A 645 12.58 -9.67 17.28
CA LEU A 645 13.25 -10.49 16.27
C LEU A 645 12.57 -11.85 16.24
N ILE A 646 11.47 -11.93 15.48
CA ILE A 646 10.53 -13.07 15.49
C ILE A 646 11.17 -14.43 15.17
N ASN A 647 12.33 -14.43 14.54
CA ASN A 647 13.07 -15.61 14.12
C ASN A 647 14.20 -15.97 15.11
N THR A 648 14.17 -15.45 16.33
CA THR A 648 15.16 -15.73 17.37
C THR A 648 14.51 -16.41 18.57
N PHE A 649 15.30 -17.10 19.40
CA PHE A 649 14.84 -17.59 20.70
C PHE A 649 16.02 -17.84 21.64
N ILE A 650 15.79 -17.71 22.94
CA ILE A 650 16.76 -18.04 23.98
C ILE A 650 16.51 -19.44 24.52
N ARG A 651 17.57 -20.24 24.62
CA ARG A 651 17.57 -21.57 25.27
C ARG A 651 18.87 -21.74 26.03
N ASN A 652 18.78 -22.08 27.33
CA ASN A 652 19.95 -22.27 28.21
C ASN A 652 20.91 -21.07 28.15
N ASP A 653 20.36 -19.86 28.33
CA ASP A 653 21.08 -18.56 28.26
C ASP A 653 21.81 -18.25 26.94
N SER A 654 21.58 -19.06 25.91
CA SER A 654 22.14 -18.89 24.58
C SER A 654 21.06 -18.48 23.58
N ALA A 655 21.34 -17.50 22.74
CA ALA A 655 20.45 -17.10 21.67
C ALA A 655 20.68 -17.93 20.38
N PHE A 656 19.58 -18.26 19.74
CA PHE A 656 19.54 -18.98 18.47
C PHE A 656 18.64 -18.24 17.49
N LEU A 657 19.04 -18.24 16.22
CA LEU A 657 18.23 -17.76 15.09
C LEU A 657 17.71 -18.96 14.30
N ILE A 658 16.53 -18.85 13.72
CA ILE A 658 15.97 -19.83 12.78
C ILE A 658 15.74 -19.12 11.48
N THR A 659 16.33 -19.60 10.39
CA THR A 659 16.10 -18.98 9.08
C THR A 659 14.63 -19.06 8.68
N LYS A 660 14.10 -17.97 8.12
CA LYS A 660 12.66 -17.74 7.94
C LYS A 660 12.05 -18.65 6.90
N ASN A 661 12.77 -19.02 5.83
CA ASN A 661 12.28 -19.97 4.82
C ASN A 661 12.84 -21.38 5.08
N SER A 662 14.17 -21.54 5.13
CA SER A 662 14.82 -22.86 5.24
C SER A 662 14.72 -23.53 6.63
N LYS A 663 14.25 -22.81 7.65
CA LYS A 663 14.04 -23.27 9.03
C LYS A 663 15.29 -23.85 9.71
N GLN A 664 16.47 -23.50 9.24
CA GLN A 664 17.73 -23.93 9.82
C GLN A 664 18.00 -23.15 11.11
N THR A 665 18.31 -23.85 12.20
CA THR A 665 18.69 -23.21 13.46
C THR A 665 20.17 -22.88 13.48
N LYS A 666 20.52 -21.64 13.80
CA LYS A 666 21.87 -21.09 13.89
C LYS A 666 22.13 -20.59 15.30
N TYR A 667 23.31 -20.89 15.83
CA TYR A 667 23.76 -20.34 17.11
C TYR A 667 24.29 -18.93 16.91
N MET A 668 23.77 -17.95 17.65
CA MET A 668 24.27 -16.58 17.62
C MET A 668 25.44 -16.47 18.59
N LYS A 669 26.65 -16.32 18.02
CA LYS A 669 27.87 -16.18 18.82
C LYS A 669 27.94 -14.76 19.41
N PRO A 670 28.24 -14.62 20.71
CA PRO A 670 28.55 -13.30 21.25
C PRO A 670 29.83 -12.74 20.61
N PRO A 671 30.03 -11.41 20.63
CA PRO A 671 31.28 -10.80 20.18
C PRO A 671 32.48 -11.40 20.91
N ALA A 672 33.60 -11.55 20.20
CA ALA A 672 34.84 -12.00 20.83
C ALA A 672 35.36 -10.93 21.79
N SER A 673 36.18 -11.30 22.78
CA SER A 673 36.74 -10.35 23.76
C SER A 673 37.57 -9.23 23.12
N VAL A 674 38.11 -9.45 21.92
CA VAL A 674 38.79 -8.42 21.12
C VAL A 674 37.86 -7.28 20.70
N CYS A 675 36.56 -7.52 20.60
CA CYS A 675 35.55 -6.53 20.22
C CYS A 675 35.17 -5.60 21.39
N SER A 676 35.41 -6.02 22.64
CA SER A 676 35.00 -5.29 23.85
C SER A 676 36.17 -4.98 24.80
N ARG A 677 37.42 -5.23 24.37
CA ARG A 677 38.61 -4.92 25.18
C ARG A 677 39.01 -3.45 25.06
N GLY A 678 39.15 -2.79 26.19
CA GLY A 678 39.59 -1.39 26.25
C GLY A 678 38.54 -0.42 25.68
N GLU A 679 38.93 0.84 25.54
CA GLU A 679 38.03 1.92 25.08
C GLU A 679 38.48 2.55 23.76
N ALA A 680 39.65 2.18 23.23
CA ALA A 680 40.29 2.82 22.08
C ALA A 680 39.47 2.77 20.76
N HIS A 681 38.51 1.86 20.66
CA HIS A 681 37.69 1.65 19.46
C HIS A 681 36.18 1.76 19.72
N ASN A 682 35.76 2.39 20.83
CA ASN A 682 34.34 2.53 21.17
C ASN A 682 33.53 3.28 20.11
N ASP A 683 34.18 4.13 19.32
CA ASP A 683 33.55 4.86 18.23
C ASP A 683 33.39 4.02 16.96
N LEU A 684 33.99 2.82 16.84
CA LEU A 684 33.89 2.02 15.61
C LEU A 684 32.54 1.31 15.54
N SER A 685 31.87 1.41 14.38
CA SER A 685 30.78 0.49 14.06
C SER A 685 31.30 -0.93 13.80
N CYS A 686 30.46 -1.95 14.02
CA CYS A 686 30.79 -3.34 13.66
C CYS A 686 31.18 -3.47 12.18
N ASN A 687 30.49 -2.75 11.28
CA ASN A 687 30.76 -2.78 9.85
C ASN A 687 32.13 -2.20 9.50
N SER A 688 32.61 -1.20 10.25
CA SER A 688 33.97 -0.64 10.06
C SER A 688 35.06 -1.69 10.27
N CYS A 689 34.81 -2.64 11.18
CA CYS A 689 35.72 -3.73 11.47
C CYS A 689 35.49 -4.93 10.54
N HIS A 690 34.23 -5.30 10.27
CA HIS A 690 33.90 -6.61 9.70
C HIS A 690 33.57 -6.62 8.21
N ALA A 691 33.40 -5.47 7.55
CA ALA A 691 33.23 -5.43 6.10
C ALA A 691 34.56 -5.72 5.39
N ALA A 692 34.63 -6.82 4.62
CA ALA A 692 35.86 -7.20 3.91
C ALA A 692 36.15 -6.28 2.72
N TRP A 693 35.11 -5.91 1.98
CA TRP A 693 35.22 -5.05 0.81
C TRP A 693 33.93 -4.27 0.59
N ALA A 694 34.00 -3.17 -0.15
CA ALA A 694 32.83 -2.44 -0.62
C ALA A 694 33.03 -2.10 -2.11
N PRO A 695 31.93 -2.05 -2.89
CA PRO A 695 32.00 -1.59 -4.26
C PRO A 695 32.36 -0.10 -4.29
N SER A 696 33.21 0.27 -5.23
CA SER A 696 33.70 1.62 -5.46
C SER A 696 33.66 1.92 -6.96
N CYS A 697 33.22 3.12 -7.30
CA CYS A 697 33.13 3.62 -8.67
C CYS A 697 33.71 5.03 -8.72
N ILE A 698 34.62 5.29 -9.65
CA ILE A 698 35.26 6.61 -9.82
C ILE A 698 35.19 7.08 -11.27
N GLY A 699 35.26 8.40 -11.45
CA GLY A 699 35.30 9.04 -12.76
C GLY A 699 33.99 8.89 -13.53
N CYS A 700 32.86 9.19 -12.89
CA CYS A 700 31.55 9.18 -13.55
C CYS A 700 31.27 10.51 -14.25
N HIS A 701 30.66 10.48 -15.42
CA HIS A 701 30.22 11.66 -16.15
C HIS A 701 28.78 11.47 -16.61
N ASN A 702 27.94 12.47 -16.34
CA ASN A 702 26.54 12.49 -16.71
C ASN A 702 26.28 13.63 -17.69
N ALA A 703 25.72 13.28 -18.83
CA ALA A 703 25.27 14.22 -19.84
C ALA A 703 23.91 13.78 -20.38
N TYR A 704 23.11 14.73 -20.81
CA TYR A 704 21.86 14.49 -21.50
C TYR A 704 22.10 14.50 -23.01
N ASP A 705 21.55 13.51 -23.71
CA ASP A 705 21.56 13.46 -25.17
C ASP A 705 20.12 13.45 -25.68
N ASP A 706 19.75 14.51 -26.41
CA ASP A 706 18.43 14.72 -27.02
C ASP A 706 18.01 13.60 -27.99
N HIS A 707 18.95 12.82 -28.51
CA HIS A 707 18.72 11.77 -29.49
C HIS A 707 18.87 10.36 -28.91
N GLU A 708 19.35 10.23 -27.67
CA GLU A 708 19.51 8.93 -27.04
C GLU A 708 18.13 8.31 -26.79
N PRO A 709 17.91 7.04 -27.20
CA PRO A 709 16.71 6.31 -26.84
C PRO A 709 16.62 6.13 -25.32
N GLY A 710 15.63 6.78 -24.71
CA GLY A 710 15.38 6.73 -23.27
C GLY A 710 14.15 5.91 -22.91
N TYR A 711 13.97 5.70 -21.61
CA TYR A 711 12.74 5.15 -21.04
C TYR A 711 12.35 5.94 -19.80
N ASP A 712 11.15 6.51 -19.82
CA ASP A 712 10.57 7.23 -18.69
C ASP A 712 10.04 6.21 -17.68
N MET A 713 10.83 5.90 -16.66
CA MET A 713 10.54 4.85 -15.68
C MET A 713 9.33 5.17 -14.79
N LEU A 714 8.88 6.43 -14.73
CA LEU A 714 7.68 6.82 -13.99
C LEU A 714 6.42 6.62 -14.84
N ARG A 715 6.48 6.97 -16.13
CA ARG A 715 5.35 6.81 -17.07
C ARG A 715 5.28 5.42 -17.69
N ASN A 716 6.38 4.66 -17.64
CA ASN A 716 6.59 3.38 -18.29
C ASN A 716 6.52 3.46 -19.84
N ASP A 717 7.06 4.54 -20.42
CA ASP A 717 7.03 4.80 -21.87
C ASP A 717 8.44 5.04 -22.45
N PHE A 718 8.66 4.60 -23.69
CA PHE A 718 9.87 4.95 -24.44
C PHE A 718 9.86 6.41 -24.84
N ILE A 719 10.99 7.09 -24.68
CA ILE A 719 11.19 8.49 -25.02
C ILE A 719 12.44 8.67 -25.89
N THR A 720 12.59 9.85 -26.48
CA THR A 720 13.81 10.28 -27.17
C THR A 720 14.36 11.47 -26.41
N GLY A 721 15.63 11.41 -26.03
CA GLY A 721 16.20 12.26 -25.00
C GLY A 721 16.40 11.49 -23.70
N SER A 722 17.64 11.30 -23.27
CA SER A 722 17.95 10.62 -22.00
C SER A 722 19.25 11.10 -21.38
N TRP A 723 19.31 11.09 -20.06
CA TRP A 723 20.57 11.11 -19.33
C TRP A 723 21.37 9.82 -19.61
N VAL A 724 22.67 9.99 -19.85
CA VAL A 724 23.64 8.93 -20.11
C VAL A 724 24.74 8.99 -19.06
N GLU A 725 24.94 7.87 -18.35
CA GLU A 725 26.03 7.71 -17.39
C GLU A 725 27.24 7.07 -18.07
N TYR A 726 28.36 7.78 -18.06
CA TYR A 726 29.67 7.21 -18.41
C TYR A 726 30.41 6.88 -17.13
N VAL A 727 31.03 5.70 -17.09
CA VAL A 727 31.74 5.21 -15.89
C VAL A 727 33.21 4.99 -16.20
N GLY A 728 34.08 5.44 -15.30
CA GLY A 728 35.53 5.24 -15.37
C GLY A 728 35.97 3.84 -14.95
N GLU A 729 35.98 3.57 -13.63
CA GLU A 729 36.53 2.31 -13.09
C GLU A 729 35.67 1.74 -11.95
N TYR A 730 35.46 0.42 -11.95
CA TYR A 730 34.83 -0.33 -10.86
C TYR A 730 35.85 -1.10 -10.03
N GLN A 731 35.75 -0.99 -8.71
CA GLN A 731 36.69 -1.61 -7.78
C GLN A 731 36.02 -2.22 -6.55
N ALA A 732 36.60 -3.31 -6.06
CA ALA A 732 36.25 -3.93 -4.79
C ALA A 732 37.49 -3.89 -3.89
N HIS A 733 37.41 -3.13 -2.81
CA HIS A 733 38.46 -3.04 -1.80
C HIS A 733 37.87 -2.70 -0.44
N ALA A 734 38.68 -2.75 0.62
CA ALA A 734 38.23 -2.35 1.95
C ALA A 734 37.77 -0.88 1.93
N PRO A 735 36.62 -0.55 2.54
CA PRO A 735 36.03 0.78 2.43
C PRO A 735 36.88 1.85 3.13
N ALA A 736 36.71 3.09 2.67
CA ALA A 736 37.13 4.27 3.40
C ALA A 736 36.31 4.39 4.69
N LEU A 737 36.85 5.09 5.70
CA LEU A 737 36.19 5.30 6.97
C LEU A 737 35.95 6.78 7.21
N GLY A 738 34.83 7.10 7.84
CA GLY A 738 34.42 8.45 8.16
C GLY A 738 33.59 8.51 9.42
N TYR A 739 33.42 9.72 9.96
CA TYR A 739 32.54 9.91 11.11
C TYR A 739 31.12 10.21 10.65
N ARG A 740 30.17 9.54 11.29
CA ARG A 740 28.78 9.96 11.36
C ARG A 740 28.49 10.57 12.73
N GLU A 741 27.91 11.77 12.75
CA GLU A 741 27.69 12.57 13.95
C GLU A 741 26.25 13.09 13.99
N ASN A 742 25.40 12.53 14.87
CA ASN A 742 24.00 12.94 14.99
C ASN A 742 23.76 13.84 16.23
N GLY A 743 24.71 14.72 16.54
CA GLY A 743 24.67 15.65 17.68
C GLY A 743 24.84 15.02 19.07
N VAL A 744 24.58 13.71 19.20
CA VAL A 744 24.66 12.97 20.49
C VAL A 744 25.69 11.85 20.43
N VAL A 745 25.77 11.15 19.30
CA VAL A 745 26.66 10.00 19.09
C VAL A 745 27.58 10.27 17.91
N LYS A 746 28.83 9.87 18.07
CA LYS A 746 29.88 9.93 17.06
C LYS A 746 30.35 8.52 16.77
N THR A 747 30.25 8.10 15.52
CA THR A 747 30.59 6.72 15.13
C THR A 747 31.36 6.71 13.82
N VAL A 748 32.49 5.99 13.80
CA VAL A 748 33.23 5.69 12.58
C VAL A 748 32.51 4.59 11.82
N ILE A 749 32.11 4.89 10.59
CA ILE A 749 31.38 3.98 9.69
C ILE A 749 32.14 3.78 8.37
N PRO A 750 31.87 2.68 7.65
CA PRO A 750 32.29 2.56 6.26
C PRO A 750 31.61 3.62 5.39
N VAL A 751 32.39 4.18 4.48
CA VAL A 751 31.91 5.05 3.41
C VAL A 751 32.51 4.62 2.08
N VAL A 752 31.78 4.87 1.01
CA VAL A 752 32.21 4.61 -0.37
C VAL A 752 32.05 5.87 -1.21
N PRO A 753 32.78 6.00 -2.35
CA PRO A 753 32.45 6.99 -3.36
C PRO A 753 30.96 6.91 -3.71
N GLY A 754 30.21 7.94 -3.33
CA GLY A 754 28.78 8.04 -3.61
C GLY A 754 28.57 8.72 -4.96
N MET A 755 29.10 9.95 -5.08
CA MET A 755 29.03 10.78 -6.26
C MET A 755 30.38 11.46 -6.49
N ILE A 756 31.32 10.77 -7.15
CA ILE A 756 32.52 11.40 -7.73
C ILE A 756 32.27 11.53 -9.22
N LEU A 757 31.64 12.64 -9.58
CA LEU A 757 31.08 12.79 -10.92
C LEU A 757 31.04 14.23 -11.41
N THR A 758 30.93 14.34 -12.72
CA THR A 758 30.61 15.59 -13.42
C THR A 758 29.21 15.52 -14.02
N ILE A 759 28.48 16.64 -14.00
CA ILE A 759 27.13 16.76 -14.59
C ILE A 759 27.13 17.91 -15.58
N ASP A 760 26.90 17.65 -16.86
CA ASP A 760 26.66 18.70 -17.85
C ASP A 760 25.18 19.09 -17.86
N LYS A 761 24.80 20.12 -17.09
CA LYS A 761 23.41 20.60 -17.04
C LYS A 761 22.97 21.31 -18.32
N HIS A 762 23.90 21.89 -19.08
CA HIS A 762 23.59 22.60 -20.31
C HIS A 762 23.16 21.66 -21.44
N SER A 763 23.64 20.42 -21.40
CA SER A 763 23.18 19.38 -22.30
C SER A 763 21.67 19.10 -22.17
N TYR A 764 21.07 19.35 -21.00
CA TYR A 764 19.63 19.21 -20.77
C TYR A 764 18.84 20.51 -20.99
N ASP A 765 19.33 21.63 -20.44
CA ASP A 765 18.73 22.95 -20.64
C ASP A 765 19.80 23.96 -21.07
N HIS A 766 19.76 24.32 -22.34
CA HIS A 766 20.74 25.19 -22.98
C HIS A 766 20.75 26.63 -22.42
N SER A 767 19.86 26.98 -21.49
CA SER A 767 19.85 28.28 -20.80
C SER A 767 20.90 28.40 -19.68
N TYR A 768 21.50 27.29 -19.22
CA TYR A 768 22.57 27.34 -18.22
C TYR A 768 23.87 27.92 -18.81
N GLU A 769 24.43 28.96 -18.17
CA GLU A 769 25.63 29.70 -18.65
C GLU A 769 26.98 29.09 -18.18
N ASP A 770 27.03 28.39 -17.04
CA ASP A 770 28.20 27.66 -16.51
C ASP A 770 27.76 26.21 -16.19
N THR A 771 28.31 25.23 -16.91
CA THR A 771 27.47 24.09 -17.34
C THR A 771 27.84 22.74 -16.75
N VAL A 772 29.09 22.56 -16.31
CA VAL A 772 29.58 21.29 -15.76
C VAL A 772 29.78 21.39 -14.26
N LEU A 773 28.87 20.80 -13.49
CA LEU A 773 29.03 20.63 -12.05
C LEU A 773 30.05 19.53 -11.79
N PHE A 774 30.90 19.70 -10.78
CA PHE A 774 31.72 18.62 -10.23
C PHE A 774 31.40 18.43 -8.76
N HIS A 775 31.13 17.19 -8.39
CA HIS A 775 30.95 16.80 -7.00
C HIS A 775 31.82 15.61 -6.64
N ARG A 776 32.32 15.64 -5.40
CA ARG A 776 33.05 14.54 -4.75
C ARG A 776 32.41 14.27 -3.40
N LEU A 777 31.37 13.44 -3.41
CA LEU A 777 30.61 13.06 -2.22
C LEU A 777 30.79 11.59 -1.91
N TYR A 778 31.00 11.28 -0.65
CA TYR A 778 30.99 9.90 -0.17
C TYR A 778 29.66 9.60 0.51
N ALA A 779 29.18 8.37 0.34
CA ALA A 779 27.96 7.89 0.97
C ALA A 779 28.30 6.95 2.13
N PRO A 780 27.55 6.99 3.25
CA PRO A 780 27.59 5.91 4.23
C PRO A 780 27.25 4.58 3.54
N ALA A 781 27.90 3.50 3.95
CA ALA A 781 27.67 2.19 3.36
C ALA A 781 27.53 1.11 4.43
N VAL A 782 26.56 0.22 4.24
CA VAL A 782 26.54 -1.13 4.81
C VAL A 782 26.88 -2.09 3.66
N PRO A 783 28.14 -2.51 3.51
CA PRO A 783 28.55 -3.19 2.27
C PRO A 783 27.93 -4.57 2.04
N HIS A 784 27.38 -5.20 3.08
CA HIS A 784 26.89 -6.60 3.05
C HIS A 784 27.97 -7.60 2.65
N THR A 785 29.18 -7.42 3.18
CA THR A 785 30.37 -8.27 2.93
C THR A 785 31.03 -8.67 4.25
N THR A 786 30.21 -8.86 5.29
CA THR A 786 30.62 -9.10 6.66
C THR A 786 31.41 -10.40 6.75
N GLN A 787 32.56 -10.38 7.44
CA GLN A 787 33.39 -11.56 7.67
C GLN A 787 33.56 -11.88 9.15
N THR A 788 33.91 -13.14 9.42
CA THR A 788 34.21 -13.63 10.78
C THR A 788 35.39 -12.91 11.43
N LYS A 789 36.39 -12.49 10.63
CA LYS A 789 37.58 -11.80 11.09
C LYS A 789 37.47 -10.31 10.75
N GLY A 790 37.72 -9.45 11.74
CA GLY A 790 37.81 -8.02 11.51
C GLY A 790 39.11 -7.59 10.78
N ARG A 791 39.13 -6.35 10.30
CA ARG A 791 40.29 -5.70 9.67
C ARG A 791 41.51 -5.70 10.60
N SER A 792 42.70 -5.82 10.02
CA SER A 792 43.97 -5.64 10.76
C SER A 792 44.15 -4.19 11.19
N CYS A 793 44.96 -3.93 12.22
CA CYS A 793 45.27 -2.57 12.64
C CYS A 793 45.89 -1.76 11.49
N THR A 794 46.76 -2.38 10.68
CA THR A 794 47.38 -1.74 9.51
C THR A 794 46.38 -1.41 8.40
N SER A 795 45.28 -2.16 8.27
CA SER A 795 44.22 -1.91 7.29
C SER A 795 43.44 -0.62 7.56
N CYS A 796 43.53 -0.07 8.79
CA CYS A 796 42.91 1.19 9.18
C CYS A 796 43.95 2.30 9.44
N HIS A 797 45.03 1.99 10.16
CA HIS A 797 46.01 2.99 10.60
C HIS A 797 47.11 3.30 9.58
N ASN A 798 47.42 2.37 8.67
CA ASN A 798 48.48 2.50 7.65
C ASN A 798 47.93 2.41 6.24
N ASN A 799 46.61 2.51 6.07
CA ASN A 799 45.96 2.39 4.77
C ASN A 799 45.41 3.76 4.34
N PRO A 800 45.93 4.35 3.24
CA PRO A 800 45.48 5.65 2.78
C PRO A 800 44.00 5.66 2.36
N VAL A 801 43.46 4.55 1.85
CA VAL A 801 42.04 4.43 1.50
C VAL A 801 41.17 4.53 2.75
N ALA A 802 41.55 3.86 3.86
CA ALA A 802 40.82 3.91 5.11
C ALA A 802 40.73 5.33 5.70
N LEU A 803 41.79 6.13 5.51
CA LEU A 803 41.88 7.54 5.92
C LEU A 803 41.19 8.51 4.93
N GLY A 804 40.74 8.01 3.78
CA GLY A 804 40.08 8.82 2.74
C GLY A 804 41.04 9.53 1.78
N TYR A 805 42.33 9.17 1.74
CA TYR A 805 43.31 9.78 0.83
C TYR A 805 43.30 9.19 -0.59
N GLY A 806 42.52 8.14 -0.82
CA GLY A 806 42.54 7.36 -2.05
C GLY A 806 43.64 6.29 -2.05
N GLN A 807 43.74 5.53 -3.14
CA GLN A 807 44.78 4.53 -3.31
C GLN A 807 46.14 5.18 -3.53
N GLY A 808 47.18 4.53 -3.03
CA GLY A 808 48.55 4.95 -3.20
C GLY A 808 49.48 4.30 -2.19
N GLU A 809 50.72 4.75 -2.19
CA GLU A 809 51.75 4.30 -1.26
C GLU A 809 51.83 5.29 -0.09
N LEU A 810 51.56 4.82 1.12
CA LEU A 810 51.67 5.60 2.36
C LEU A 810 52.84 5.07 3.19
N THR A 811 53.90 5.86 3.29
CA THR A 811 55.17 5.43 3.89
C THR A 811 55.56 6.30 5.06
N TYR A 812 55.96 5.68 6.16
CA TYR A 812 56.53 6.35 7.31
C TYR A 812 58.06 6.21 7.30
N THR A 813 58.75 7.32 7.48
CA THR A 813 60.21 7.36 7.62
C THR A 813 60.59 8.07 8.91
N ALA A 814 61.58 7.54 9.62
CA ALA A 814 62.06 8.11 10.88
C ALA A 814 63.57 8.36 10.79
N ASN A 815 63.99 9.58 11.13
CA ASN A 815 65.40 9.97 11.22
C ASN A 815 65.63 10.85 12.47
N GLU A 816 66.88 11.25 12.72
CA GLU A 816 67.24 12.11 13.87
C GLU A 816 66.48 13.45 13.90
N GLN A 817 65.93 13.91 12.76
CA GLN A 817 65.18 15.15 12.61
C GLN A 817 63.67 14.97 12.89
N GLY A 818 63.16 13.73 12.99
CA GLY A 818 61.77 13.42 13.31
C GLY A 818 61.20 12.29 12.44
N GLY A 819 59.95 11.92 12.74
CA GLY A 819 59.18 11.00 11.91
C GLY A 819 58.39 11.79 10.86
N ILE A 820 58.27 11.27 9.64
CA ILE A 820 57.54 11.91 8.55
C ILE A 820 56.72 10.84 7.81
N TRP A 821 55.43 11.13 7.60
CA TRP A 821 54.59 10.38 6.67
C TRP A 821 54.66 11.02 5.29
N THR A 822 54.79 10.20 4.26
CA THR A 822 54.72 10.59 2.84
C THR A 822 53.66 9.77 2.14
N PHE A 823 52.80 10.42 1.35
CA PHE A 823 51.80 9.76 0.53
C PHE A 823 52.06 10.02 -0.95
N ASN A 824 52.16 8.94 -1.73
CA ASN A 824 52.26 8.98 -3.18
C ASN A 824 50.96 8.40 -3.79
N PRO A 825 50.04 9.23 -4.29
CA PRO A 825 48.76 8.76 -4.80
C PRO A 825 48.91 7.93 -6.08
N LYS A 826 48.05 6.92 -6.24
CA LYS A 826 47.94 6.10 -7.45
C LYS A 826 47.36 6.89 -8.62
N TYR A 827 46.35 7.72 -8.32
CA TYR A 827 45.66 8.54 -9.31
C TYR A 827 46.22 9.96 -9.31
N LYS A 828 46.11 10.63 -10.46
CA LYS A 828 46.43 12.05 -10.57
C LYS A 828 45.39 12.88 -9.83
N ASN A 829 45.79 14.07 -9.41
CA ASN A 829 44.87 15.04 -8.84
C ASN A 829 43.89 15.53 -9.90
N SER A 830 42.61 15.54 -9.54
CA SER A 830 41.53 16.08 -10.36
C SER A 830 41.73 17.58 -10.57
N PRO A 831 41.50 18.12 -11.78
CA PRO A 831 41.61 19.55 -12.03
C PRO A 831 40.53 20.36 -11.30
N TYR A 832 39.45 19.73 -10.86
CA TYR A 832 38.31 20.40 -10.22
C TYR A 832 38.57 20.77 -8.76
N ASP A 833 39.25 19.91 -7.99
CA ASP A 833 39.45 20.11 -6.55
C ASP A 833 40.87 19.81 -6.06
N GLY A 834 41.78 19.41 -6.94
CA GLY A 834 43.17 19.15 -6.60
C GLY A 834 43.40 17.91 -5.74
N LEU A 835 42.40 17.04 -5.57
CA LEU A 835 42.52 15.77 -4.84
C LEU A 835 42.71 14.60 -5.81
N PRO A 836 43.40 13.50 -5.40
CA PRO A 836 43.44 12.27 -6.19
C PRO A 836 42.02 11.81 -6.57
N GLU A 837 41.87 11.24 -7.77
CA GLU A 837 40.55 10.91 -8.34
C GLU A 837 39.66 10.06 -7.42
N ASP A 838 40.25 9.16 -6.63
CA ASP A 838 39.55 8.26 -5.69
C ASP A 838 39.68 8.68 -4.21
N ALA A 839 40.12 9.90 -3.94
CA ALA A 839 40.22 10.44 -2.58
C ALA A 839 38.90 11.05 -2.12
N TRP A 840 38.67 11.03 -0.81
CA TRP A 840 37.61 11.79 -0.13
C TRP A 840 38.13 13.09 0.48
N THR A 841 39.35 13.04 1.05
CA THR A 841 40.05 14.17 1.68
C THR A 841 41.53 14.15 1.30
N GLY A 842 42.19 15.31 1.40
CA GLY A 842 43.61 15.43 1.11
C GLY A 842 44.49 14.84 2.21
N PHE A 843 45.71 14.41 1.84
CA PHE A 843 46.71 13.91 2.78
C PHE A 843 47.08 14.99 3.81
N LEU A 844 46.80 14.72 5.08
CA LEU A 844 46.96 15.68 6.19
C LEU A 844 46.29 17.03 5.91
N GLN A 845 45.12 17.00 5.29
CA GLN A 845 44.28 18.16 5.03
C GLN A 845 42.88 17.92 5.58
N GLU A 846 42.23 19.00 5.99
CA GLU A 846 40.84 18.99 6.40
C GLU A 846 39.95 19.44 5.25
N ARG A 847 38.80 18.78 5.10
CA ARG A 847 37.82 19.09 4.08
C ARG A 847 36.48 19.36 4.74
N SER A 848 35.85 20.48 4.40
CA SER A 848 34.56 20.94 4.94
C SER A 848 33.57 21.27 3.82
N GLY A 849 32.29 21.43 4.16
CA GLY A 849 31.22 21.76 3.21
C GLY A 849 30.54 20.51 2.61
N LYS A 850 30.19 20.57 1.33
CA LYS A 850 29.50 19.50 0.57
C LYS A 850 30.46 18.34 0.28
N VAL A 851 30.61 17.44 1.25
CA VAL A 851 31.55 16.30 1.22
C VAL A 851 30.88 14.93 1.26
N SER A 852 29.59 14.86 1.57
CA SER A 852 28.84 13.61 1.69
C SER A 852 27.41 13.74 1.16
N THR A 853 26.80 12.60 0.86
CA THR A 853 25.37 12.48 0.54
C THR A 853 24.47 12.48 1.79
N ARG A 854 25.03 12.77 2.96
CA ARG A 854 24.33 12.98 4.23
C ARG A 854 24.88 14.22 4.92
N SER A 855 24.03 14.97 5.60
CA SER A 855 24.51 16.12 6.40
C SER A 855 25.31 15.70 7.64
N ASP A 856 25.06 14.50 8.14
CA ASP A 856 25.63 13.97 9.38
C ASP A 856 26.92 13.14 9.16
N VAL A 857 27.49 13.12 7.95
CA VAL A 857 28.68 12.33 7.61
C VAL A 857 29.82 13.21 7.09
N ARG A 858 31.04 13.00 7.63
CA ARG A 858 32.24 13.78 7.29
C ARG A 858 33.53 12.94 7.28
N PRO A 859 34.56 13.37 6.53
CA PRO A 859 35.89 12.78 6.64
C PRO A 859 36.51 13.06 8.00
N PHE A 860 37.61 12.36 8.30
CA PHE A 860 38.41 12.64 9.49
C PHE A 860 38.98 14.07 9.43
N THR A 861 38.88 14.79 10.54
CA THR A 861 39.57 16.08 10.73
C THR A 861 41.08 15.87 10.72
N LEU A 862 41.85 16.95 10.55
CA LEU A 862 43.31 16.88 10.56
C LEU A 862 43.86 16.26 11.85
N GLU A 863 43.27 16.60 13.00
CA GLU A 863 43.71 16.08 14.30
C GLU A 863 43.37 14.59 14.46
N GLU A 864 42.23 14.14 13.94
CA GLU A 864 41.87 12.71 13.90
C GLU A 864 42.83 11.93 12.99
N GLN A 865 43.14 12.45 11.81
CA GLN A 865 44.13 11.87 10.89
C GLN A 865 45.50 11.71 11.58
N LYS A 866 46.00 12.76 12.23
CA LYS A 866 47.28 12.72 12.97
C LYS A 866 47.25 11.67 14.08
N LYS A 867 46.16 11.57 14.84
CA LYS A 867 46.02 10.54 15.89
C LYS A 867 46.11 9.14 15.30
N ILE A 868 45.35 8.86 14.24
CA ILE A 868 45.33 7.57 13.56
C ILE A 868 46.73 7.21 13.04
N LEU A 869 47.40 8.15 12.37
CA LEU A 869 48.75 7.98 11.80
C LEU A 869 49.86 7.90 12.86
N THR A 870 49.66 8.45 14.06
CA THR A 870 50.60 8.29 15.17
C THR A 870 50.65 6.85 15.66
N ILE A 871 49.48 6.22 15.80
CA ILE A 871 49.39 4.77 16.04
C ILE A 871 49.97 3.99 14.87
N GLY A 872 49.68 4.43 13.65
CA GLY A 872 50.21 3.83 12.44
C GLY A 872 51.73 3.75 12.41
N ALA A 873 52.42 4.79 12.89
CA ALA A 873 53.87 4.81 12.99
C ALA A 873 54.38 3.72 13.93
N CYS A 874 53.70 3.47 15.06
CA CYS A 874 54.03 2.38 15.97
C CYS A 874 53.90 1.00 15.28
N LEU A 875 52.87 0.83 14.45
CA LEU A 875 52.61 -0.40 13.69
C LEU A 875 53.64 -0.70 12.59
N THR A 876 54.50 0.27 12.23
CA THR A 876 55.64 0.00 11.33
C THR A 876 56.78 -0.74 12.02
N CYS A 877 56.87 -0.64 13.35
CA CYS A 877 57.92 -1.27 14.16
C CYS A 877 57.37 -2.43 15.02
N HIS A 878 56.09 -2.39 15.38
CA HIS A 878 55.44 -3.37 16.24
C HIS A 878 54.37 -4.15 15.50
N ASN A 879 54.42 -5.49 15.64
CA ASN A 879 53.32 -6.32 15.19
C ASN A 879 52.03 -5.99 15.99
N GLU A 880 50.88 -5.97 15.32
CA GLU A 880 49.57 -5.68 15.94
C GLU A 880 49.20 -6.60 17.11
N SER A 881 49.78 -7.81 17.16
CA SER A 881 49.60 -8.78 18.25
C SER A 881 50.61 -8.64 19.40
N SER A 882 51.54 -7.67 19.33
CA SER A 882 52.54 -7.44 20.38
C SER A 882 51.92 -6.90 21.66
N GLU A 883 52.57 -7.14 22.80
CA GLU A 883 52.09 -6.67 24.11
C GLU A 883 51.97 -5.14 24.17
N ILE A 884 52.87 -4.41 23.51
CA ILE A 884 52.83 -2.94 23.43
C ILE A 884 51.55 -2.48 22.71
N MET A 885 51.21 -3.10 21.58
CA MET A 885 50.00 -2.73 20.84
C MET A 885 48.73 -3.17 21.56
N LYS A 886 48.74 -4.29 22.31
CA LYS A 886 47.61 -4.68 23.16
C LYS A 886 47.40 -3.69 24.30
N GLU A 887 48.45 -3.25 24.98
CA GLU A 887 48.38 -2.26 26.05
C GLU A 887 47.81 -0.92 25.55
N SER A 888 48.15 -0.53 24.31
CA SER A 888 47.64 0.73 23.71
C SER A 888 46.13 0.77 23.54
N LEU A 889 45.44 -0.38 23.56
CA LEU A 889 43.98 -0.45 23.50
C LEU A 889 43.32 0.00 24.82
N PHE A 890 44.06 -0.09 25.93
CA PHE A 890 43.59 0.27 27.26
C PHE A 890 44.11 1.63 27.70
N ASP A 891 45.41 1.88 27.52
CA ASP A 891 46.04 3.15 27.89
C ASP A 891 47.15 3.52 26.91
N TYR A 892 46.75 4.21 25.85
CA TYR A 892 47.69 4.69 24.84
C TYR A 892 48.69 5.71 25.40
N GLN A 893 48.27 6.55 26.35
CA GLN A 893 49.14 7.59 26.90
C GLN A 893 50.29 6.97 27.69
N LYS A 894 50.01 5.94 28.49
CA LYS A 894 51.04 5.17 29.19
C LYS A 894 52.04 4.50 28.24
N VAL A 895 51.56 3.92 27.14
CA VAL A 895 52.43 3.34 26.10
C VAL A 895 53.32 4.42 25.49
N LEU A 896 52.75 5.59 25.20
CA LEU A 896 53.46 6.72 24.61
C LEU A 896 54.52 7.30 25.55
N ASP A 897 54.24 7.36 26.85
CA ASP A 897 55.16 7.88 27.87
C ASP A 897 56.29 6.89 28.19
N SER A 898 56.03 5.60 28.02
CA SER A 898 57.01 4.51 28.23
C SER A 898 57.84 4.20 26.98
N ARG A 899 57.74 5.02 25.92
CA ARG A 899 58.42 4.78 24.65
C ARG A 899 59.94 4.89 24.82
N LYS A 900 60.69 4.06 24.06
CA LYS A 900 62.15 4.15 24.00
C LYS A 900 62.55 5.36 23.14
N GLU A 901 63.76 5.89 23.32
CA GLU A 901 64.26 7.03 22.50
C GLU A 901 64.29 6.72 21.00
N GLN A 902 64.51 5.46 20.63
CA GLN A 902 64.44 4.97 19.24
C GLN A 902 63.01 5.03 18.63
N CYS A 903 61.97 5.19 19.45
CA CYS A 903 60.59 5.32 19.00
C CYS A 903 60.30 6.78 18.65
N ILE A 904 60.55 7.13 17.39
CA ILE A 904 60.33 8.46 16.85
C ILE A 904 58.85 8.61 16.46
N LEU A 905 58.25 9.79 16.71
CA LEU A 905 56.85 10.07 16.39
C LEU A 905 56.72 10.94 15.11
N PRO A 906 55.65 10.76 14.31
CA PRO A 906 55.45 11.46 13.03
C PRO A 906 55.11 12.95 13.13
N PHE A 907 54.58 13.41 14.26
CA PHE A 907 54.15 14.79 14.45
C PHE A 907 54.79 15.29 15.75
N LYS A 908 55.82 16.14 15.63
CA LYS A 908 56.40 16.81 16.81
C LYS A 908 55.34 17.72 17.41
N LYS A 909 55.20 17.67 18.75
CA LYS A 909 54.33 18.58 19.50
C LYS A 909 54.71 20.03 19.29
#